data_AF-A0A1M6M5Y1-F1
#
_entry.id   AF-A0A1M6M5Y1-F1
#
_cell.length_a   1.000
_cell.length_b   1.000
_cell.length_c   1.000
_cell.angle_alpha   90.00
_cell.angle_beta   90.00
_cell.angle_gamma   90.00
#
_symmetry.space_group_name_H-M   'P 1'
#
loop_
_entity.id
_entity.type
_entity.pdbx_description
1 polymer ?
#
loop_
_entity_poly.entity_id
_entity_poly.type
_entity_poly.pdbx_seq_one_letter_code
_entity_poly.pdbx_strand_id
1 'polypeptide(L)'
;MAEKIKLGPDVKYAVRGKVVTFNETSEILDDGVLYIEGNTIVAVNDYDAPSPEGFSKSEAINCGGTLYPGMIELHNHLSYNIIPLWDVPKTYGHRGQWGGGDLYRKTITGPLKVLGHIDGYLQAIVRFVECRLLFSGVTSSQGITLASHGGITKLYKGVVRNVERTVDKDLPAAKTKIADITSAEKLLERLKKSSCYLLHLAEGTQEKANKHFRALQLPSSMGYAITDSLVGIHSVGLFPDDFRILGQHKGGMVWSPMSNFLLYGVTADIAAAHEHGVLIGLGSDWTPSGSKNMLEELKVAKLVSEEKGGVFNDEELCRMTNTNAARMLKWQDHLGSLAPGKKADFIVLAGKGGDEYKRLVEARESSVIWTVIGGVPRCGQRRLMQKFDIALEKTSLGTVTRYLYLTDTLGENPIEVDLDYNTARRTLEEGMENLPSLTRQLEQNGTLGIFAGAAAADGTHATWFIEHEHADHDNQHHIPWAGADSAGDLFEAATPLSELIVEKRKLDKATVLEDPGHFKQLARQRNLPEYIKTGLPLYYGQNIRLSDAVRDKVQPKFNTDSQFEYVVRLSDFRETQGYMNMGDKINVIDQAIGVLEMAYVHLDQKTALYASNPVRRLEVIKQELLTGNYEDEGELRFHERIIEVFNSLRDLHTMYQLPMPYKDKVAFLPFFVEQYYDDEGPKFMVSKILGTPSATFTAGVPITHWNGVAIETAILDNAKKHAGSNDEARFARGLDSLTFRPLAVMLPPEEDWVTVRYIDGKGRARYRTFKWLVGSVHSNIWDDLENDQAISKFSTSAGYDYTTELIHKTKLHFFAPKVALNALSASKEKSKNSEAFDKAEFSAHFKTMVLDGNVGYIRIYSFNTTRPKAFALYFKKLLQSFKTDKVIVDIRNNGGGHVWASEFVLQALKKEPITPQNAQFVNSGLTEAICRIHSPSTSLNGLDLTDWNTTLADIRYTGTAFSIGYPITPVAELDGLRAKRNYKVVLITDALCYSASDIFAAGFRDENLGKIIGVHKNTGAGGANVWTHSLLYHLTRDETGRSDFFRPLGYGADIRVAVRRTLRNGLNRGVPLEDLGIVPDKVCRLTRDDLLFKNRDLLA
;
A
#
# COMPACT_ATOMS: atom_id res chain seq x y z
N MET A 1 64.84 5.66 8.30
CA MET A 1 63.40 5.92 8.11
C MET A 1 63.06 5.45 6.71
N ALA A 2 62.00 4.68 6.50
CA ALA A 2 61.57 4.34 5.13
C ALA A 2 61.20 5.63 4.38
N GLU A 3 61.61 5.74 3.12
CA GLU A 3 61.24 6.88 2.26
C GLU A 3 59.71 6.93 2.13
N LYS A 4 59.12 8.13 2.26
CA LYS A 4 57.67 8.30 2.10
C LYS A 4 57.31 8.26 0.62
N ILE A 5 56.16 7.66 0.31
CA ILE A 5 55.63 7.58 -1.05
C ILE A 5 55.15 8.97 -1.48
N LYS A 6 55.71 9.50 -2.57
CA LYS A 6 55.27 10.75 -3.18
C LYS A 6 54.15 10.45 -4.18
N LEU A 7 53.03 11.18 -4.07
CA LEU A 7 51.94 11.05 -5.03
C LEU A 7 52.32 11.72 -6.37
N GLY A 8 51.89 11.12 -7.47
CA GLY A 8 52.11 11.61 -8.82
C GLY A 8 51.58 10.61 -9.87
N PRO A 9 51.60 10.95 -11.17
CA PRO A 9 51.10 10.08 -12.24
C PRO A 9 51.80 8.72 -12.28
N ASP A 10 53.09 8.67 -11.95
CA ASP A 10 53.93 7.48 -12.01
C ASP A 10 54.15 6.81 -10.64
N VAL A 11 53.32 7.14 -9.63
CA VAL A 11 53.49 6.58 -8.28
C VAL A 11 53.32 5.07 -8.29
N LYS A 12 54.28 4.32 -7.73
CA LYS A 12 54.20 2.86 -7.57
C LYS A 12 54.18 2.49 -6.10
N TYR A 13 53.17 1.71 -5.68
CA TYR A 13 53.16 1.11 -4.36
C TYR A 13 52.32 -0.16 -4.32
N ALA A 14 52.58 -1.01 -3.33
CA ALA A 14 51.87 -2.27 -3.14
C ALA A 14 51.17 -2.30 -1.77
N VAL A 15 50.04 -2.98 -1.68
CA VAL A 15 49.25 -3.13 -0.45
C VAL A 15 49.03 -4.61 -0.15
N ARG A 16 49.50 -5.09 1.01
CA ARG A 16 49.33 -6.48 1.45
C ARG A 16 48.20 -6.60 2.46
N GLY A 17 47.32 -7.58 2.28
CA GLY A 17 46.20 -7.90 3.17
C GLY A 17 45.42 -9.12 2.70
N LYS A 18 44.27 -9.40 3.29
CA LYS A 18 43.33 -10.36 2.67
C LYS A 18 42.61 -9.63 1.53
N VAL A 19 42.57 -10.16 0.32
CA VAL A 19 41.97 -9.48 -0.84
C VAL A 19 40.71 -10.21 -1.27
N VAL A 20 39.57 -9.52 -1.25
CA VAL A 20 38.31 -10.01 -1.81
C VAL A 20 38.13 -9.34 -3.17
N THR A 21 38.35 -10.10 -4.24
CA THR A 21 38.51 -9.50 -5.57
C THR A 21 37.21 -9.01 -6.18
N PHE A 22 36.08 -9.71 -5.94
CA PHE A 22 34.81 -9.51 -6.66
C PHE A 22 34.94 -9.63 -8.19
N ASN A 23 36.02 -10.23 -8.70
CA ASN A 23 36.16 -10.53 -10.12
C ASN A 23 35.18 -11.64 -10.54
N GLU A 24 35.22 -12.07 -11.80
CA GLU A 24 34.31 -13.09 -12.33
C GLU A 24 34.40 -14.44 -11.59
N THR A 25 35.56 -14.76 -11.01
CA THR A 25 35.80 -15.99 -10.24
C THR A 25 35.60 -15.82 -8.74
N SER A 26 35.31 -14.59 -8.28
CA SER A 26 35.15 -14.25 -6.86
C SER A 26 36.33 -14.69 -5.99
N GLU A 27 37.54 -14.63 -6.55
CA GLU A 27 38.75 -15.12 -5.88
C GLU A 27 39.02 -14.37 -4.57
N ILE A 28 39.42 -15.11 -3.54
CA ILE A 28 39.81 -14.58 -2.23
C ILE A 28 41.27 -14.98 -1.98
N LEU A 29 42.13 -13.99 -1.78
CA LEU A 29 43.53 -14.19 -1.43
C LEU A 29 43.71 -13.90 0.06
N ASP A 30 43.92 -14.92 0.89
CA ASP A 30 44.06 -14.73 2.34
C ASP A 30 45.30 -13.89 2.72
N ASP A 31 46.35 -13.95 1.90
CA ASP A 31 47.52 -13.08 1.98
C ASP A 31 47.91 -12.50 0.61
N GLY A 32 46.97 -11.77 0.01
CA GLY A 32 47.16 -11.11 -1.28
C GLY A 32 47.92 -9.78 -1.23
N VAL A 33 48.43 -9.38 -2.39
CA VAL A 33 49.08 -8.10 -2.65
C VAL A 33 48.43 -7.42 -3.85
N LEU A 34 47.94 -6.20 -3.62
CA LEU A 34 47.44 -5.30 -4.65
C LEU A 34 48.56 -4.36 -5.10
N TYR A 35 48.98 -4.43 -6.37
CA TYR A 35 50.03 -3.59 -6.94
C TYR A 35 49.41 -2.42 -7.72
N ILE A 36 49.83 -1.20 -7.42
CA ILE A 36 49.22 0.03 -7.93
C ILE A 36 50.28 0.89 -8.60
N GLU A 37 50.01 1.31 -9.84
CA GLU A 37 50.79 2.29 -10.60
C GLU A 37 49.87 3.44 -11.02
N GLY A 38 50.21 4.65 -10.59
CA GLY A 38 49.38 5.83 -10.79
C GLY A 38 47.99 5.63 -10.15
N ASN A 39 46.98 5.55 -11.02
CA ASN A 39 45.59 5.30 -10.64
C ASN A 39 45.10 3.88 -10.94
N THR A 40 45.96 2.97 -11.42
CA THR A 40 45.58 1.67 -11.98
C THR A 40 46.17 0.51 -11.17
N ILE A 41 45.40 -0.56 -11.03
CA ILE A 41 45.83 -1.85 -10.48
C ILE A 41 46.56 -2.60 -11.58
N VAL A 42 47.85 -2.89 -11.39
CA VAL A 42 48.66 -3.60 -12.39
C VAL A 42 48.69 -5.11 -12.16
N ALA A 43 48.52 -5.55 -10.91
CA ALA A 43 48.44 -6.98 -10.56
C ALA A 43 47.75 -7.18 -9.20
N VAL A 44 47.16 -8.38 -9.04
CA VAL A 44 46.61 -8.88 -7.78
C VAL A 44 47.13 -10.30 -7.62
N ASN A 45 48.13 -10.49 -6.75
CA ASN A 45 48.80 -11.78 -6.61
C ASN A 45 48.80 -12.23 -5.15
N ASP A 46 48.91 -13.54 -4.91
CA ASP A 46 49.31 -14.05 -3.61
C ASP A 46 50.70 -13.47 -3.20
N TYR A 47 50.91 -13.20 -1.91
CA TYR A 47 52.18 -12.64 -1.42
C TYR A 47 53.40 -13.50 -1.79
N ASP A 48 53.25 -14.82 -1.94
CA ASP A 48 54.36 -15.70 -2.31
C ASP A 48 54.64 -15.71 -3.83
N ALA A 49 53.67 -15.33 -4.68
CA ALA A 49 53.85 -15.28 -6.14
C ALA A 49 54.71 -14.07 -6.59
N PRO A 50 55.58 -14.17 -7.61
CA PRO A 50 56.52 -13.10 -7.99
C PRO A 50 55.89 -11.70 -8.13
N SER A 51 56.60 -10.65 -7.69
CA SER A 51 56.13 -9.27 -7.87
C SER A 51 56.28 -8.83 -9.32
N PRO A 52 55.35 -7.99 -9.83
CA PRO A 52 55.51 -7.34 -11.13
C PRO A 52 56.79 -6.49 -11.20
N GLU A 53 57.26 -6.25 -12.42
CA GLU A 53 58.41 -5.39 -12.68
C GLU A 53 58.21 -3.98 -12.09
N GLY A 54 59.23 -3.44 -11.44
CA GLY A 54 59.16 -2.13 -10.78
C GLY A 54 58.52 -2.12 -9.39
N PHE A 55 58.15 -3.29 -8.84
CA PHE A 55 57.63 -3.42 -7.48
C PHE A 55 58.50 -4.30 -6.58
N SER A 56 58.66 -3.88 -5.33
CA SER A 56 59.32 -4.65 -4.28
C SER A 56 58.34 -5.15 -3.23
N LYS A 57 58.28 -6.48 -3.02
CA LYS A 57 57.40 -7.09 -1.99
C LYS A 57 57.76 -6.68 -0.56
N SER A 58 59.03 -6.38 -0.29
CA SER A 58 59.49 -5.96 1.05
C SER A 58 59.01 -4.55 1.42
N GLU A 59 58.56 -3.78 0.43
CA GLU A 59 58.08 -2.40 0.58
C GLU A 59 56.54 -2.32 0.58
N ALA A 60 55.85 -3.45 0.43
CA ALA A 60 54.38 -3.49 0.45
C ALA A 60 53.81 -2.97 1.78
N ILE A 61 52.86 -2.05 1.69
CA ILE A 61 52.14 -1.51 2.84
C ILE A 61 51.26 -2.62 3.40
N ASN A 62 51.62 -3.16 4.56
CA ASN A 62 50.75 -4.09 5.26
C ASN A 62 49.53 -3.34 5.84
N CYS A 63 48.37 -3.54 5.23
CA CYS A 63 47.14 -2.87 5.63
C CYS A 63 46.59 -3.47 6.93
N GLY A 64 46.96 -4.70 7.30
CA GLY A 64 46.50 -5.39 8.51
C GLY A 64 45.00 -5.72 8.52
N GLY A 65 44.36 -5.74 7.35
CA GLY A 65 42.93 -5.94 7.20
C GLY A 65 42.56 -6.65 5.91
N THR A 66 41.30 -6.53 5.53
CA THR A 66 40.71 -7.11 4.31
C THR A 66 40.38 -6.00 3.31
N LEU A 67 40.88 -6.15 2.08
CA LEU A 67 40.67 -5.24 0.96
C LEU A 67 39.41 -5.65 0.21
N TYR A 68 38.56 -4.66 -0.07
CA TYR A 68 37.38 -4.77 -0.91
C TYR A 68 37.43 -3.67 -1.99
N PRO A 69 36.78 -3.86 -3.14
CA PRO A 69 36.54 -2.76 -4.07
C PRO A 69 35.85 -1.60 -3.37
N GLY A 70 36.10 -0.38 -3.83
CA GLY A 70 35.41 0.80 -3.35
C GLY A 70 33.89 0.67 -3.55
N MET A 71 33.09 1.13 -2.57
CA MET A 71 31.64 1.10 -2.72
C MET A 71 31.16 2.22 -3.64
N ILE A 72 30.15 1.91 -4.46
CA ILE A 72 29.49 2.80 -5.40
C ILE A 72 28.03 2.93 -4.95
N GLU A 73 27.62 4.15 -4.64
CA GLU A 73 26.25 4.48 -4.23
C GLU A 73 25.47 5.08 -5.40
N LEU A 74 24.33 4.49 -5.73
CA LEU A 74 23.56 4.89 -6.93
C LEU A 74 22.33 5.73 -6.64
N HIS A 75 22.01 6.00 -5.37
CA HIS A 75 20.96 6.95 -5.01
C HIS A 75 21.22 7.65 -3.67
N ASN A 76 21.31 8.99 -3.73
CA ASN A 76 21.45 9.87 -2.58
C ASN A 76 20.92 11.28 -2.92
N HIS A 77 20.66 12.15 -1.93
CA HIS A 77 20.50 13.60 -2.14
C HIS A 77 21.56 14.37 -1.35
N LEU A 78 22.76 14.44 -1.93
CA LEU A 78 23.98 14.85 -1.24
C LEU A 78 23.86 16.21 -0.56
N SER A 79 23.18 17.18 -1.17
CA SER A 79 22.99 18.52 -0.59
C SER A 79 22.20 18.52 0.73
N TYR A 80 21.33 17.53 0.93
CA TYR A 80 20.44 17.43 2.10
C TYR A 80 21.05 16.65 3.26
N ASN A 81 22.21 16.00 3.06
CA ASN A 81 22.88 15.16 4.06
C ASN A 81 23.56 15.94 5.20
N ILE A 82 23.04 17.12 5.50
CA ILE A 82 23.32 17.95 6.68
C ILE A 82 22.09 18.06 7.59
N ILE A 83 20.91 17.66 7.10
CA ILE A 83 19.63 17.74 7.79
C ILE A 83 19.42 16.47 8.63
N PRO A 84 19.12 16.59 9.93
CA PRO A 84 18.85 15.42 10.78
C PRO A 84 17.64 14.60 10.32
N LEU A 85 17.56 13.36 10.79
CA LEU A 85 16.43 12.47 10.57
C LEU A 85 15.11 13.17 10.89
N TRP A 86 14.16 13.10 9.97
CA TRP A 86 12.86 13.72 10.10
C TRP A 86 11.93 12.82 10.93
N ASP A 87 11.16 13.41 11.86
CA ASP A 87 10.04 12.74 12.50
C ASP A 87 8.88 12.63 11.51
N VAL A 88 8.90 11.59 10.68
CA VAL A 88 7.91 11.40 9.62
C VAL A 88 6.51 11.24 10.25
N PRO A 89 5.56 12.15 9.99
CA PRO A 89 4.33 12.23 10.78
C PRO A 89 3.33 11.11 10.49
N LYS A 90 3.34 10.59 9.26
CA LYS A 90 2.43 9.57 8.71
C LYS A 90 3.10 8.82 7.56
N THR A 91 2.53 7.70 7.12
CA THR A 91 2.89 7.10 5.82
C THR A 91 2.37 7.97 4.67
N TYR A 92 3.09 7.95 3.57
CA TYR A 92 2.71 8.59 2.31
C TYR A 92 2.43 7.52 1.25
N GLY A 93 1.60 7.85 0.27
CA GLY A 93 1.29 6.97 -0.84
C GLY A 93 2.21 7.10 -2.05
N HIS A 94 2.81 8.28 -2.23
CA HIS A 94 3.78 8.59 -3.28
C HIS A 94 4.57 9.85 -2.90
N ARG A 95 5.72 10.06 -3.56
CA ARG A 95 6.67 11.15 -3.28
C ARG A 95 6.07 12.57 -3.22
N GLY A 96 5.10 12.87 -4.08
CA GLY A 96 4.47 14.20 -4.19
C GLY A 96 3.67 14.67 -2.95
N GLN A 97 3.48 13.82 -1.93
CA GLN A 97 2.61 14.15 -0.77
C GLN A 97 3.33 14.84 0.38
N TRP A 98 4.66 14.83 0.41
CA TRP A 98 5.44 15.36 1.54
C TRP A 98 6.21 16.66 1.22
N GLY A 99 6.29 17.08 -0.06
CA GLY A 99 7.11 18.21 -0.52
C GLY A 99 6.58 19.64 -0.27
N GLY A 100 5.35 19.83 0.23
CA GLY A 100 4.64 21.12 0.12
C GLY A 100 4.10 21.78 1.40
N GLY A 101 4.36 21.24 2.60
CA GLY A 101 3.77 21.76 3.86
C GLY A 101 4.70 22.63 4.71
N ASP A 102 4.14 23.47 5.59
CA ASP A 102 4.92 24.33 6.50
C ASP A 102 5.87 23.57 7.41
N LEU A 103 5.50 22.36 7.86
CA LEU A 103 6.41 21.51 8.62
C LEU A 103 7.65 21.13 7.78
N TYR A 104 7.43 20.71 6.53
CA TYR A 104 8.49 20.34 5.60
C TYR A 104 9.36 21.55 5.20
N ARG A 105 8.74 22.71 4.97
CA ARG A 105 9.45 24.00 4.78
C ARG A 105 10.27 24.37 6.02
N LYS A 106 9.72 24.19 7.23
CA LYS A 106 10.37 24.48 8.51
C LYS A 106 11.54 23.53 8.83
N THR A 107 11.47 22.26 8.42
CA THR A 107 12.44 21.22 8.82
C THR A 107 13.45 20.86 7.74
N ILE A 108 13.07 20.91 6.45
CA ILE A 108 13.86 20.37 5.35
C ILE A 108 14.33 21.46 4.37
N THR A 109 13.41 22.08 3.61
CA THR A 109 13.80 22.97 2.51
C THR A 109 14.21 24.36 2.99
N GLY A 110 13.63 24.86 4.08
CA GLY A 110 13.94 26.16 4.66
C GLY A 110 15.40 26.33 5.09
N PRO A 111 15.96 25.43 5.93
CA PRO A 111 17.36 25.50 6.32
C PRO A 111 18.33 25.55 5.15
N LEU A 112 18.13 24.70 4.12
CA LEU A 112 18.97 24.72 2.93
C LEU A 112 18.77 25.98 2.11
N LYS A 113 17.54 26.51 2.03
CA LYS A 113 17.27 27.78 1.36
C LYS A 113 18.05 28.91 2.02
N VAL A 114 18.12 28.96 3.35
CA VAL A 114 18.87 29.99 4.09
C VAL A 114 20.37 29.85 3.87
N LEU A 115 20.93 28.66 4.12
CA LEU A 115 22.37 28.44 4.02
C LEU A 115 22.88 28.56 2.58
N GLY A 116 22.10 28.10 1.61
CA GLY A 116 22.45 28.13 0.19
C GLY A 116 22.38 29.51 -0.48
N HIS A 117 21.96 30.57 0.23
CA HIS A 117 22.01 31.97 -0.25
C HIS A 117 23.19 32.76 0.34
N ILE A 118 24.03 32.12 1.16
CA ILE A 118 25.14 32.77 1.84
C ILE A 118 26.45 32.10 1.42
N ASP A 119 27.37 32.90 0.89
CA ASP A 119 28.69 32.42 0.45
C ASP A 119 29.46 31.73 1.60
N GLY A 120 30.19 30.66 1.26
CA GLY A 120 30.96 29.85 2.21
C GLY A 120 30.21 28.62 2.74
N TYR A 121 28.88 28.70 2.93
CA TYR A 121 28.11 27.53 3.39
C TYR A 121 27.98 26.46 2.31
N LEU A 122 27.84 26.83 1.03
CA LEU A 122 27.77 25.88 -0.08
C LEU A 122 29.01 24.99 -0.16
N GLN A 123 30.21 25.58 -0.06
CA GLN A 123 31.48 24.86 -0.05
C GLN A 123 31.58 23.95 1.19
N ALA A 124 31.11 24.43 2.35
CA ALA A 124 31.08 23.66 3.58
C ALA A 124 30.14 22.45 3.50
N ILE A 125 28.94 22.59 2.89
CA ILE A 125 28.01 21.48 2.65
C ILE A 125 28.68 20.40 1.81
N VAL A 126 29.28 20.77 0.68
CA VAL A 126 29.93 19.79 -0.20
C VAL A 126 31.03 19.06 0.55
N ARG A 127 31.95 19.81 1.19
CA ARG A 127 33.08 19.23 1.91
C ARG A 127 32.64 18.29 3.03
N PHE A 128 31.62 18.66 3.80
CA PHE A 128 31.08 17.82 4.87
C PHE A 128 30.55 16.48 4.34
N VAL A 129 29.79 16.52 3.24
CA VAL A 129 29.14 15.34 2.67
C VAL A 129 30.15 14.43 1.96
N GLU A 130 31.18 14.97 1.32
CA GLU A 130 32.29 14.16 0.78
C GLU A 130 32.98 13.34 1.88
N CYS A 131 33.34 13.99 2.98
CA CYS A 131 34.00 13.34 4.10
C CYS A 131 33.09 12.27 4.73
N ARG A 132 31.79 12.56 4.84
CA ARG A 132 30.77 11.59 5.28
C ARG A 132 30.80 10.31 4.44
N LEU A 133 30.82 10.43 3.10
CA LEU A 133 30.92 9.29 2.19
C LEU A 133 32.23 8.51 2.42
N LEU A 134 33.37 9.21 2.52
CA LEU A 134 34.69 8.61 2.76
C LEU A 134 34.77 7.81 4.06
N PHE A 135 34.11 8.27 5.14
CA PHE A 135 34.10 7.58 6.43
C PHE A 135 33.38 6.22 6.40
N SER A 136 32.44 6.06 5.48
CA SER A 136 31.73 4.80 5.25
C SER A 136 32.39 3.92 4.18
N GLY A 137 33.39 4.43 3.45
CA GLY A 137 34.07 3.67 2.39
C GLY A 137 33.44 3.82 1.00
N VAL A 138 32.59 4.84 0.80
CA VAL A 138 32.04 5.17 -0.52
C VAL A 138 33.09 5.93 -1.34
N THR A 139 33.31 5.46 -2.56
CA THR A 139 34.30 6.02 -3.50
C THR A 139 33.67 6.74 -4.68
N SER A 140 32.42 6.39 -5.00
CA SER A 140 31.60 7.04 -6.03
C SER A 140 30.16 7.14 -5.55
N SER A 141 29.48 8.28 -5.78
CA SER A 141 28.08 8.47 -5.37
C SER A 141 27.27 9.28 -6.40
N GLN A 142 25.97 9.03 -6.46
CA GLN A 142 24.95 9.82 -7.16
C GLN A 142 24.31 10.82 -6.18
N GLY A 143 23.80 11.95 -6.66
CA GLY A 143 22.86 12.76 -5.86
C GLY A 143 23.09 14.25 -5.83
N ILE A 144 23.96 14.79 -6.70
CA ILE A 144 24.18 16.24 -6.73
C ILE A 144 23.22 16.97 -7.67
N THR A 145 22.78 16.30 -8.74
CA THR A 145 21.91 16.95 -9.73
C THR A 145 20.44 17.02 -9.30
N LEU A 146 20.10 16.42 -8.16
CA LEU A 146 18.77 16.41 -7.53
C LEU A 146 18.51 17.66 -6.64
N ALA A 147 19.45 18.60 -6.59
CA ALA A 147 19.31 19.89 -5.95
C ALA A 147 19.06 20.99 -7.00
N SER A 148 17.98 21.77 -6.85
CA SER A 148 17.59 22.84 -7.78
C SER A 148 18.56 24.05 -7.84
N HIS A 149 19.64 24.03 -7.06
CA HIS A 149 20.58 25.13 -6.98
C HIS A 149 21.77 24.94 -7.96
N GLY A 150 21.74 25.64 -9.08
CA GLY A 150 22.78 25.56 -10.12
C GLY A 150 24.22 25.81 -9.64
N GLY A 151 24.42 26.53 -8.52
CA GLY A 151 25.72 26.79 -7.90
C GLY A 151 26.40 25.54 -7.30
N ILE A 152 25.64 24.64 -6.65
CA ILE A 152 26.24 23.47 -5.97
C ILE A 152 26.72 22.42 -6.98
N THR A 153 26.03 22.30 -8.11
CA THR A 153 26.43 21.39 -9.20
C THR A 153 27.75 21.78 -9.85
N LYS A 154 28.15 23.06 -9.78
CA LYS A 154 29.47 23.52 -10.22
C LYS A 154 30.53 23.14 -9.20
N LEU A 155 30.21 23.14 -7.90
CA LEU A 155 31.14 22.88 -6.81
C LEU A 155 31.44 21.38 -6.59
N TYR A 156 30.54 20.50 -7.00
CA TYR A 156 30.64 19.05 -6.76
C TYR A 156 31.34 18.31 -7.89
N LYS A 157 32.63 18.57 -8.07
CA LYS A 157 33.55 17.68 -8.79
C LYS A 157 34.26 16.74 -7.83
N GLY A 158 34.72 17.30 -6.72
CA GLY A 158 34.96 16.62 -5.46
C GLY A 158 36.05 15.55 -5.40
N VAL A 159 36.38 15.10 -4.18
CA VAL A 159 37.34 14.01 -3.93
C VAL A 159 36.70 12.62 -4.03
N VAL A 160 35.39 12.52 -3.79
CA VAL A 160 34.57 11.33 -4.05
C VAL A 160 33.97 11.50 -5.45
N ARG A 161 34.08 10.47 -6.30
CA ARG A 161 33.62 10.61 -7.70
C ARG A 161 32.12 10.79 -7.77
N ASN A 162 31.67 11.75 -8.57
CA ASN A 162 30.26 11.91 -8.90
C ASN A 162 29.92 11.14 -10.18
N VAL A 163 28.97 10.21 -10.09
CA VAL A 163 28.60 9.34 -11.24
C VAL A 163 27.86 10.09 -12.35
N GLU A 164 27.28 11.25 -12.04
CA GLU A 164 26.49 12.09 -12.94
C GLU A 164 27.37 13.11 -13.70
N ARG A 165 28.59 13.37 -13.19
CA ARG A 165 29.56 14.32 -13.73
C ARG A 165 30.98 13.78 -13.63
N THR A 166 31.27 12.77 -14.45
CA THR A 166 32.62 12.22 -14.57
C THR A 166 33.51 13.12 -15.44
N VAL A 167 34.76 13.26 -15.06
CA VAL A 167 35.84 13.87 -15.87
C VAL A 167 36.76 12.80 -16.49
N ASP A 168 36.60 11.56 -16.04
CA ASP A 168 37.33 10.40 -16.50
C ASP A 168 36.70 9.86 -17.79
N LYS A 169 37.48 9.87 -18.88
CA LYS A 169 37.01 9.46 -20.22
C LYS A 169 36.61 7.99 -20.29
N ASP A 170 37.12 7.16 -19.39
CA ASP A 170 36.83 5.74 -19.30
C ASP A 170 35.52 5.46 -18.55
N LEU A 171 34.97 6.45 -17.85
CA LEU A 171 33.80 6.31 -16.98
C LEU A 171 32.64 7.14 -17.55
N PRO A 172 31.74 6.58 -18.35
CA PRO A 172 30.63 7.33 -18.92
C PRO A 172 29.67 7.83 -17.83
N ALA A 173 29.29 9.11 -17.88
CA ALA A 173 28.40 9.72 -16.89
C ALA A 173 26.97 9.17 -16.96
N ALA A 174 26.38 8.92 -15.79
CA ALA A 174 24.96 8.61 -15.65
C ALA A 174 24.09 9.86 -15.85
N LYS A 175 22.86 9.65 -16.32
CA LYS A 175 21.83 10.70 -16.43
C LYS A 175 20.74 10.46 -15.40
N THR A 176 20.18 11.54 -14.89
CA THR A 176 19.17 11.55 -13.83
C THR A 176 17.96 12.35 -14.27
N LYS A 177 18.20 13.55 -14.83
CA LYS A 177 17.15 14.42 -15.36
C LYS A 177 16.54 13.92 -16.65
N ILE A 178 15.25 13.61 -16.65
CA ILE A 178 14.43 13.53 -17.87
C ILE A 178 13.80 14.91 -18.12
N ALA A 179 14.47 15.77 -18.91
CA ALA A 179 13.78 16.94 -19.45
C ALA A 179 12.77 16.47 -20.51
N ASP A 180 11.48 16.76 -20.34
CA ASP A 180 10.42 16.64 -21.34
C ASP A 180 10.41 15.33 -22.16
N ILE A 181 10.08 14.21 -21.51
CA ILE A 181 9.63 13.04 -22.25
C ILE A 181 8.14 13.15 -22.46
N THR A 182 7.80 13.47 -23.70
CA THR A 182 6.43 13.60 -24.21
C THR A 182 5.85 12.25 -24.67
N SER A 183 6.66 11.18 -24.73
CA SER A 183 6.22 9.82 -25.09
C SER A 183 7.26 8.72 -24.80
N ALA A 184 6.83 7.47 -24.63
CA ALA A 184 7.70 6.31 -24.39
C ALA A 184 8.75 6.08 -25.51
N GLU A 185 8.44 6.43 -26.75
CA GLU A 185 9.35 6.31 -27.89
C GLU A 185 10.57 7.22 -27.75
N LYS A 186 10.36 8.48 -27.33
CA LYS A 186 11.46 9.43 -27.10
C LYS A 186 12.33 9.00 -25.93
N LEU A 187 11.74 8.36 -24.91
CA LEU A 187 12.52 7.73 -23.86
C LEU A 187 13.40 6.61 -24.40
N LEU A 188 12.82 5.70 -25.19
CA LEU A 188 13.59 4.60 -25.78
C LEU A 188 14.75 5.12 -26.65
N GLU A 189 14.55 6.17 -27.45
CA GLU A 189 15.63 6.79 -28.22
C GLU A 189 16.75 7.37 -27.36
N ARG A 190 16.39 7.98 -26.22
CA ARG A 190 17.36 8.53 -25.26
C ARG A 190 18.11 7.42 -24.53
N LEU A 191 17.41 6.36 -24.13
CA LEU A 191 17.99 5.19 -23.49
C LEU A 191 19.02 4.51 -24.41
N LYS A 192 18.69 4.34 -25.71
CA LYS A 192 19.62 3.82 -26.73
C LYS A 192 20.91 4.64 -26.91
N LYS A 193 20.91 5.91 -26.50
CA LYS A 193 22.05 6.84 -26.62
C LYS A 193 22.75 7.13 -25.28
N SER A 194 22.35 6.46 -24.19
CA SER A 194 22.86 6.73 -22.85
C SER A 194 23.44 5.45 -22.24
N SER A 195 24.51 5.58 -21.45
CA SER A 195 25.12 4.46 -20.73
C SER A 195 24.25 3.99 -19.57
N CYS A 196 23.73 4.95 -18.78
CA CYS A 196 22.90 4.71 -17.62
C CYS A 196 21.95 5.89 -17.39
N TYR A 197 20.71 5.58 -17.03
CA TYR A 197 19.66 6.50 -16.65
C TYR A 197 19.08 6.07 -15.31
N LEU A 198 19.37 6.84 -14.27
CA LEU A 198 18.86 6.62 -12.91
C LEU A 198 17.59 7.46 -12.77
N LEU A 199 16.43 6.81 -12.64
CA LEU A 199 15.13 7.49 -12.62
C LEU A 199 14.31 7.04 -11.42
N HIS A 200 13.69 7.96 -10.70
CA HIS A 200 12.67 7.61 -9.70
C HIS A 200 11.49 6.90 -10.38
N LEU A 201 11.42 5.58 -10.22
CA LEU A 201 10.48 4.73 -10.93
C LEU A 201 9.57 4.05 -9.92
N ALA A 202 8.27 4.33 -10.00
CA ALA A 202 7.28 3.85 -9.03
C ALA A 202 7.67 4.09 -7.56
N GLU A 203 8.14 5.30 -7.25
CA GLU A 203 8.44 5.73 -5.88
C GLU A 203 7.16 6.04 -5.09
N GLY A 204 6.60 4.99 -4.47
CA GLY A 204 5.39 5.05 -3.69
C GLY A 204 4.68 3.70 -3.66
N THR A 205 3.65 3.58 -2.83
CA THR A 205 2.85 2.35 -2.65
C THR A 205 1.53 2.39 -3.41
N GLN A 206 1.15 3.59 -3.85
CA GLN A 206 -0.07 3.78 -4.61
C GLN A 206 0.18 3.62 -6.10
N GLU A 207 -0.88 3.30 -6.80
CA GLU A 207 -0.87 3.02 -8.23
C GLU A 207 -0.52 4.26 -9.07
N LYS A 208 -0.69 5.48 -8.53
CA LYS A 208 -0.13 6.72 -9.10
C LYS A 208 1.39 6.64 -9.27
N ALA A 209 2.10 5.93 -8.39
CA ALA A 209 3.52 5.65 -8.56
C ALA A 209 3.75 4.63 -9.69
N ASN A 210 2.95 3.55 -9.77
CA ASN A 210 3.04 2.55 -10.84
C ASN A 210 2.75 3.15 -12.24
N LYS A 211 1.92 4.19 -12.35
CA LYS A 211 1.67 4.91 -13.63
C LYS A 211 2.97 5.34 -14.32
N HIS A 212 4.02 5.71 -13.57
CA HIS A 212 5.32 6.04 -14.16
C HIS A 212 5.98 4.85 -14.87
N PHE A 213 5.79 3.63 -14.36
CA PHE A 213 6.24 2.41 -15.03
C PHE A 213 5.38 2.06 -16.24
N ARG A 214 4.05 2.22 -16.15
CA ARG A 214 3.13 2.00 -17.27
C ARG A 214 3.34 2.98 -18.41
N ALA A 215 3.75 4.21 -18.11
CA ALA A 215 4.13 5.20 -19.10
C ALA A 215 5.35 4.78 -19.95
N LEU A 216 6.08 3.73 -19.57
CA LEU A 216 7.14 3.13 -20.38
C LEU A 216 6.59 2.22 -21.50
N GLN A 217 5.31 1.86 -21.50
CA GLN A 217 4.75 0.99 -22.52
C GLN A 217 4.67 1.70 -23.88
N LEU A 218 5.13 1.02 -24.94
CA LEU A 218 5.00 1.51 -26.31
C LEU A 218 3.65 1.07 -26.91
N PRO A 219 3.10 1.80 -27.89
CA PRO A 219 1.87 1.42 -28.60
C PRO A 219 1.91 -0.03 -29.13
N SER A 220 0.75 -0.67 -29.11
CA SER A 220 0.52 -2.13 -29.19
C SER A 220 1.19 -2.81 -30.38
N SER A 221 2.45 -3.20 -30.20
CA SER A 221 3.25 -4.20 -30.95
C SER A 221 4.76 -4.09 -30.65
N MET A 222 5.21 -3.01 -29.98
CA MET A 222 6.65 -2.69 -29.84
C MET A 222 7.27 -2.92 -28.44
N GLY A 223 6.51 -3.40 -27.44
CA GLY A 223 7.04 -3.73 -26.10
C GLY A 223 7.12 -2.53 -25.14
N TYR A 224 8.20 -2.43 -24.36
CA TYR A 224 8.44 -1.36 -23.39
C TYR A 224 9.68 -0.53 -23.76
N ALA A 225 9.65 0.76 -23.42
CA ALA A 225 10.78 1.68 -23.45
C ALA A 225 11.76 1.41 -22.30
N ILE A 226 12.22 0.16 -22.21
CA ILE A 226 13.17 -0.33 -21.21
C ILE A 226 14.36 -0.92 -21.97
N THR A 227 15.56 -0.60 -21.50
CA THR A 227 16.83 -1.14 -21.99
C THR A 227 17.73 -1.41 -20.79
N ASP A 228 18.90 -2.00 -21.01
CA ASP A 228 19.92 -2.18 -19.98
C ASP A 228 20.59 -0.88 -19.51
N SER A 229 20.19 0.27 -20.05
CA SER A 229 20.55 1.60 -19.58
C SER A 229 19.55 2.16 -18.57
N LEU A 230 18.33 1.60 -18.43
CA LEU A 230 17.35 2.11 -17.46
C LEU A 230 17.55 1.49 -16.09
N VAL A 231 17.63 2.33 -15.05
CA VAL A 231 17.76 1.91 -13.66
C VAL A 231 16.72 2.65 -12.81
N GLY A 232 15.73 1.91 -12.29
CA GLY A 232 14.65 2.45 -11.49
C GLY A 232 15.01 2.62 -10.01
N ILE A 233 15.00 3.84 -9.50
CA ILE A 233 15.21 4.16 -8.09
C ILE A 233 13.92 3.88 -7.31
N HIS A 234 14.06 3.28 -6.12
CA HIS A 234 13.02 2.82 -5.19
C HIS A 234 12.21 1.62 -5.69
N SER A 235 11.51 1.75 -6.83
CA SER A 235 10.68 0.69 -7.42
C SER A 235 9.67 0.06 -6.46
N VAL A 236 9.17 0.84 -5.48
CA VAL A 236 8.26 0.35 -4.42
C VAL A 236 6.91 -0.07 -4.97
N GLY A 237 6.39 0.68 -5.94
CA GLY A 237 5.06 0.47 -6.52
C GLY A 237 5.06 -0.47 -7.71
N LEU A 238 6.12 -1.24 -7.96
CA LEU A 238 6.15 -2.27 -9.00
C LEU A 238 5.52 -3.57 -8.48
N PHE A 239 4.68 -4.20 -9.31
CA PHE A 239 4.10 -5.50 -9.04
C PHE A 239 5.01 -6.63 -9.55
N PRO A 240 4.78 -7.90 -9.17
CA PRO A 240 5.60 -9.02 -9.65
C PRO A 240 5.75 -9.10 -11.18
N ASP A 241 4.64 -8.87 -11.92
CA ASP A 241 4.68 -8.82 -13.39
C ASP A 241 5.51 -7.65 -13.95
N ASP A 242 5.64 -6.55 -13.21
CA ASP A 242 6.47 -5.41 -13.61
C ASP A 242 7.95 -5.72 -13.47
N PHE A 243 8.33 -6.43 -12.40
CA PHE A 243 9.68 -6.94 -12.25
C PHE A 243 10.02 -7.96 -13.32
N ARG A 244 9.07 -8.81 -13.73
CA ARG A 244 9.22 -9.70 -14.89
C ARG A 244 9.53 -8.92 -16.16
N ILE A 245 8.78 -7.86 -16.45
CA ILE A 245 9.00 -6.99 -17.62
C ILE A 245 10.35 -6.28 -17.54
N LEU A 246 10.66 -5.69 -16.38
CA LEU A 246 11.93 -4.98 -16.14
C LEU A 246 13.13 -5.92 -16.37
N GLY A 247 13.07 -7.13 -15.83
CA GLY A 247 14.09 -8.18 -16.00
C GLY A 247 14.20 -8.66 -17.45
N GLN A 248 13.09 -8.93 -18.14
CA GLN A 248 13.08 -9.32 -19.56
C GLN A 248 13.80 -8.30 -20.46
N HIS A 249 13.65 -7.02 -20.16
CA HIS A 249 14.29 -5.92 -20.88
C HIS A 249 15.66 -5.50 -20.30
N LYS A 250 16.21 -6.28 -19.35
CA LYS A 250 17.50 -6.05 -18.67
C LYS A 250 17.61 -4.74 -17.90
N GLY A 251 16.49 -4.13 -17.50
CA GLY A 251 16.49 -2.96 -16.63
C GLY A 251 17.02 -3.29 -15.24
N GLY A 252 17.59 -2.29 -14.56
CA GLY A 252 18.07 -2.38 -13.19
C GLY A 252 17.16 -1.66 -12.19
N MET A 253 17.43 -1.86 -10.90
CA MET A 253 16.80 -1.09 -9.82
C MET A 253 17.81 -0.68 -8.74
N VAL A 254 17.63 0.52 -8.19
CA VAL A 254 18.32 0.96 -6.96
C VAL A 254 17.35 0.85 -5.80
N TRP A 255 17.72 0.05 -4.81
CA TRP A 255 16.91 -0.24 -3.65
C TRP A 255 17.38 0.58 -2.44
N SER A 256 16.43 1.26 -1.79
CA SER A 256 16.66 2.13 -0.63
C SER A 256 15.66 1.79 0.49
N PRO A 257 15.76 0.58 1.09
CA PRO A 257 14.76 0.09 2.03
C PRO A 257 14.51 1.00 3.24
N MET A 258 15.52 1.68 3.80
CA MET A 258 15.30 2.57 4.95
C MET A 258 14.32 3.70 4.61
N SER A 259 14.56 4.38 3.47
CA SER A 259 13.68 5.45 2.99
C SER A 259 12.32 4.95 2.56
N ASN A 260 12.27 3.80 1.90
CA ASN A 260 11.02 3.17 1.52
C ASN A 260 10.12 2.93 2.74
N PHE A 261 10.64 2.34 3.82
CA PHE A 261 9.86 2.13 5.03
C PHE A 261 9.51 3.42 5.75
N LEU A 262 10.46 4.36 5.89
CA LEU A 262 10.20 5.61 6.60
C LEU A 262 9.14 6.46 5.91
N LEU A 263 9.11 6.51 4.57
CA LEU A 263 8.13 7.29 3.83
C LEU A 263 6.84 6.51 3.55
N TYR A 264 6.94 5.25 3.15
CA TYR A 264 5.84 4.50 2.55
C TYR A 264 5.34 3.32 3.39
N GLY A 265 6.04 2.95 4.46
CA GLY A 265 5.67 1.84 5.36
C GLY A 265 5.93 0.44 4.82
N VAL A 266 6.32 0.32 3.55
CA VAL A 266 6.74 -0.92 2.88
C VAL A 266 7.90 -0.63 1.93
N THR A 267 8.53 -1.68 1.40
CA THR A 267 9.63 -1.57 0.42
C THR A 267 9.33 -2.43 -0.81
N ALA A 268 10.14 -2.28 -1.86
CA ALA A 268 10.00 -3.02 -3.12
C ALA A 268 9.97 -4.54 -2.91
N ASP A 269 9.25 -5.26 -3.78
CA ASP A 269 9.19 -6.73 -3.76
C ASP A 269 10.51 -7.34 -4.26
N ILE A 270 11.46 -7.44 -3.34
CA ILE A 270 12.81 -7.96 -3.62
C ILE A 270 12.81 -9.42 -4.05
N ALA A 271 11.81 -10.22 -3.66
CA ALA A 271 11.71 -11.61 -4.06
C ALA A 271 11.34 -11.72 -5.53
N ALA A 272 10.32 -10.97 -5.97
CA ALA A 272 9.95 -10.91 -7.38
C ALA A 272 11.07 -10.32 -8.27
N ALA A 273 11.75 -9.28 -7.79
CA ALA A 273 12.90 -8.70 -8.50
C ALA A 273 14.04 -9.71 -8.71
N HIS A 274 14.37 -10.47 -7.65
CA HIS A 274 15.40 -11.52 -7.71
C HIS A 274 15.00 -12.69 -8.61
N GLU A 275 13.76 -13.20 -8.45
CA GLU A 275 13.21 -14.29 -9.27
C GLU A 275 13.25 -13.98 -10.77
N HIS A 276 13.02 -12.72 -11.13
CA HIS A 276 13.04 -12.27 -12.52
C HIS A 276 14.39 -11.72 -13.01
N GLY A 277 15.46 -11.89 -12.22
CA GLY A 277 16.82 -11.56 -12.63
C GLY A 277 17.08 -10.06 -12.83
N VAL A 278 16.32 -9.19 -12.15
CA VAL A 278 16.56 -7.74 -12.16
C VAL A 278 17.90 -7.45 -11.50
N LEU A 279 18.73 -6.62 -12.12
CA LEU A 279 20.00 -6.20 -11.51
C LEU A 279 19.70 -5.20 -10.39
N ILE A 280 20.16 -5.47 -9.17
CA ILE A 280 19.87 -4.65 -7.98
C ILE A 280 21.13 -3.96 -7.46
N GLY A 281 21.05 -2.64 -7.26
CA GLY A 281 22.04 -1.82 -6.56
C GLY A 281 21.43 -1.20 -5.30
N LEU A 282 22.26 -0.63 -4.41
CA LEU A 282 21.80 0.06 -3.19
C LEU A 282 22.04 1.57 -3.24
N GLY A 283 21.23 2.30 -2.49
CA GLY A 283 21.42 3.73 -2.22
C GLY A 283 20.90 4.11 -0.85
N SER A 284 21.65 4.90 -0.07
CA SER A 284 21.17 5.34 1.24
C SER A 284 20.02 6.34 1.16
N ASP A 285 19.74 6.86 -0.05
CA ASP A 285 18.91 8.04 -0.24
C ASP A 285 19.49 9.18 0.63
N TRP A 286 18.67 10.09 1.13
CA TRP A 286 19.05 11.24 1.95
C TRP A 286 18.79 11.07 3.45
N THR A 287 19.50 11.82 4.30
CA THR A 287 19.40 11.68 5.76
C THR A 287 18.06 11.99 6.43
N PRO A 288 17.17 12.83 5.86
CA PRO A 288 15.86 13.07 6.45
C PRO A 288 14.96 11.83 6.51
N SER A 289 15.04 10.91 5.56
CA SER A 289 14.23 9.68 5.57
C SER A 289 14.99 8.41 5.21
N GLY A 290 16.26 8.46 4.85
CA GLY A 290 17.11 7.32 4.51
C GLY A 290 18.11 6.96 5.61
N SER A 291 19.08 6.12 5.27
CA SER A 291 20.13 5.70 6.21
C SER A 291 21.19 6.78 6.41
N LYS A 292 21.95 6.71 7.51
CA LYS A 292 23.05 7.64 7.78
C LYS A 292 24.16 7.54 6.74
N ASN A 293 24.38 6.33 6.20
CA ASN A 293 25.36 6.01 5.16
C ASN A 293 25.10 4.60 4.56
N MET A 294 25.85 4.27 3.51
CA MET A 294 25.76 2.99 2.79
C MET A 294 25.97 1.74 3.67
N LEU A 295 26.84 1.79 4.69
CA LEU A 295 27.05 0.65 5.57
C LEU A 295 25.80 0.35 6.40
N GLU A 296 25.07 1.38 6.84
CA GLU A 296 23.79 1.20 7.52
C GLU A 296 22.72 0.67 6.54
N GLU A 297 22.62 1.22 5.33
CA GLU A 297 21.65 0.75 4.31
C GLU A 297 21.87 -0.73 3.97
N LEU A 298 23.12 -1.19 3.85
CA LEU A 298 23.46 -2.59 3.61
C LEU A 298 22.94 -3.52 4.72
N LYS A 299 22.95 -3.07 5.98
CA LYS A 299 22.39 -3.85 7.11
C LYS A 299 20.88 -3.84 7.10
N VAL A 300 20.25 -2.73 6.71
CA VAL A 300 18.80 -2.67 6.54
C VAL A 300 18.38 -3.63 5.43
N ALA A 301 19.07 -3.64 4.30
CA ALA A 301 18.85 -4.58 3.21
C ALA A 301 18.97 -6.05 3.67
N LYS A 302 20.00 -6.36 4.48
CA LYS A 302 20.19 -7.69 5.09
C LYS A 302 19.00 -8.10 5.97
N LEU A 303 18.55 -7.23 6.88
CA LEU A 303 17.42 -7.51 7.77
C LEU A 303 16.12 -7.74 6.99
N VAL A 304 15.89 -6.96 5.92
CA VAL A 304 14.71 -7.15 5.06
C VAL A 304 14.78 -8.46 4.30
N SER A 305 15.95 -8.81 3.75
CA SER A 305 16.20 -10.09 3.09
C SER A 305 15.85 -11.27 4.01
N GLU A 306 16.33 -11.24 5.26
CA GLU A 306 16.06 -12.27 6.27
C GLU A 306 14.58 -12.39 6.63
N GLU A 307 13.90 -11.27 6.85
CA GLU A 307 12.45 -11.24 7.12
C GLU A 307 11.63 -11.82 5.97
N LYS A 308 12.13 -11.70 4.72
CA LYS A 308 11.51 -12.25 3.51
C LYS A 308 11.96 -13.68 3.18
N GLY A 309 12.56 -14.39 4.14
CA GLY A 309 12.99 -15.78 3.98
C GLY A 309 14.44 -15.96 3.51
N GLY A 310 15.27 -14.92 3.60
CA GLY A 310 16.67 -14.96 3.22
C GLY A 310 16.89 -14.92 1.70
N VAL A 311 16.23 -13.98 1.01
CA VAL A 311 16.26 -13.84 -0.47
C VAL A 311 17.68 -13.75 -1.02
N PHE A 312 18.53 -12.95 -0.37
CA PHE A 312 19.93 -12.73 -0.76
C PHE A 312 20.89 -13.27 0.30
N ASN A 313 21.97 -13.89 -0.17
CA ASN A 313 23.14 -14.18 0.66
C ASN A 313 24.04 -12.94 0.84
N ASP A 314 25.04 -13.04 1.72
CA ASP A 314 25.90 -11.89 2.06
C ASP A 314 26.76 -11.43 0.86
N GLU A 315 27.20 -12.35 -0.02
CA GLU A 315 27.93 -11.99 -1.25
C GLU A 315 27.04 -11.18 -2.20
N GLU A 316 25.81 -11.63 -2.45
CA GLU A 316 24.85 -10.93 -3.30
C GLU A 316 24.59 -9.52 -2.79
N LEU A 317 24.40 -9.34 -1.47
CA LEU A 317 24.22 -8.03 -0.84
C LEU A 317 25.44 -7.13 -1.02
N CYS A 318 26.66 -7.65 -0.83
CA CYS A 318 27.87 -6.88 -1.10
C CYS A 318 28.00 -6.50 -2.58
N ARG A 319 27.60 -7.38 -3.51
CA ARG A 319 27.65 -7.06 -4.95
C ARG A 319 26.76 -5.88 -5.31
N MET A 320 25.66 -5.63 -4.57
CA MET A 320 24.78 -4.47 -4.77
C MET A 320 25.48 -3.13 -4.52
N THR A 321 26.54 -3.07 -3.72
CA THR A 321 27.31 -1.85 -3.43
C THR A 321 28.60 -1.73 -4.25
N ASN A 322 28.93 -2.72 -5.08
CA ASN A 322 30.18 -2.77 -5.86
C ASN A 322 29.92 -3.15 -7.32
N THR A 323 29.99 -4.45 -7.65
CA THR A 323 29.95 -4.94 -9.04
C THR A 323 28.62 -4.66 -9.75
N ASN A 324 27.47 -4.78 -9.07
CA ASN A 324 26.17 -4.50 -9.69
C ASN A 324 26.05 -3.02 -10.02
N ALA A 325 26.46 -2.14 -9.09
CA ALA A 325 26.46 -0.71 -9.32
C ALA A 325 27.40 -0.31 -10.47
N ALA A 326 28.59 -0.90 -10.56
CA ALA A 326 29.50 -0.69 -11.69
C ALA A 326 28.89 -1.16 -13.02
N ARG A 327 28.22 -2.32 -13.05
CA ARG A 327 27.52 -2.84 -14.25
C ARG A 327 26.38 -1.94 -14.71
N MET A 328 25.62 -1.37 -13.77
CA MET A 328 24.56 -0.41 -14.08
C MET A 328 25.12 0.85 -14.76
N LEU A 329 26.24 1.36 -14.26
CA LEU A 329 26.91 2.55 -14.81
C LEU A 329 27.69 2.29 -16.10
N LYS A 330 27.84 1.03 -16.53
CA LYS A 330 28.77 0.60 -17.59
C LYS A 330 30.24 0.85 -17.24
N TRP A 331 30.57 0.77 -15.95
CA TRP A 331 31.93 0.98 -15.40
C TRP A 331 32.62 -0.32 -15.03
N GLN A 332 31.99 -1.48 -15.24
CA GLN A 332 32.50 -2.77 -14.79
C GLN A 332 33.90 -3.10 -15.30
N ASP A 333 34.33 -2.56 -16.44
CA ASP A 333 35.66 -2.81 -17.00
C ASP A 333 36.76 -2.03 -16.26
N HIS A 334 36.38 -0.98 -15.52
CA HIS A 334 37.31 -0.07 -14.84
C HIS A 334 37.14 -0.04 -13.31
N LEU A 335 35.98 -0.39 -12.77
CA LEU A 335 35.63 -0.30 -11.35
C LEU A 335 34.74 -1.47 -10.90
N GLY A 336 34.44 -1.52 -9.60
CA GLY A 336 33.53 -2.50 -8.99
C GLY A 336 34.19 -3.82 -8.58
N SER A 337 35.42 -4.11 -9.03
CA SER A 337 36.21 -5.26 -8.59
C SER A 337 37.70 -4.89 -8.49
N LEU A 338 38.48 -5.67 -7.75
CA LEU A 338 39.94 -5.57 -7.70
C LEU A 338 40.54 -6.56 -8.70
N ALA A 339 40.97 -6.05 -9.85
CA ALA A 339 41.57 -6.84 -10.91
C ALA A 339 42.59 -6.01 -11.71
N PRO A 340 43.57 -6.64 -12.37
CA PRO A 340 44.50 -5.95 -13.25
C PRO A 340 43.77 -5.10 -14.32
N GLY A 341 44.29 -3.91 -14.60
CA GLY A 341 43.72 -2.94 -15.54
C GLY A 341 42.59 -2.07 -14.98
N LYS A 342 42.06 -2.38 -13.80
CA LYS A 342 41.03 -1.56 -13.14
C LYS A 342 41.63 -0.40 -12.35
N LYS A 343 40.83 0.64 -12.11
CA LYS A 343 41.23 1.79 -11.30
C LYS A 343 41.36 1.36 -9.83
N ALA A 344 42.36 1.91 -9.13
CA ALA A 344 42.73 1.55 -7.77
C ALA A 344 41.80 2.17 -6.72
N ASP A 345 40.56 1.71 -6.72
CA ASP A 345 39.48 2.11 -5.82
C ASP A 345 39.17 0.98 -4.86
N PHE A 346 39.54 1.17 -3.59
CA PHE A 346 39.38 0.13 -2.59
C PHE A 346 39.21 0.69 -1.19
N ILE A 347 38.58 -0.13 -0.36
CA ILE A 347 38.50 0.09 1.07
C ILE A 347 39.21 -1.04 1.78
N VAL A 348 39.67 -0.76 3.00
CA VAL A 348 40.21 -1.77 3.89
C VAL A 348 39.40 -1.78 5.17
N LEU A 349 38.86 -2.96 5.49
CA LEU A 349 38.20 -3.24 6.75
C LEU A 349 39.17 -3.90 7.73
N ALA A 350 39.07 -3.55 9.02
CA ALA A 350 39.88 -4.15 10.07
C ALA A 350 39.61 -5.67 10.19
N GLY A 351 40.69 -6.44 10.38
CA GLY A 351 40.62 -7.89 10.59
C GLY A 351 40.73 -8.72 9.32
N LYS A 352 41.08 -10.00 9.49
CA LYS A 352 41.28 -10.97 8.40
C LYS A 352 40.48 -12.28 8.55
N GLY A 353 40.14 -12.75 9.76
CA GLY A 353 39.51 -14.07 10.00
C GLY A 353 37.97 -14.08 10.13
N GLY A 354 37.30 -15.14 9.70
CA GLY A 354 35.83 -15.21 9.55
C GLY A 354 35.38 -14.92 8.12
N ASP A 355 34.08 -15.02 7.86
CA ASP A 355 33.48 -14.83 6.53
C ASP A 355 33.71 -13.42 5.98
N GLU A 356 34.21 -13.34 4.75
CA GLU A 356 34.60 -12.09 4.10
C GLU A 356 33.43 -11.22 3.67
N TYR A 357 32.30 -11.79 3.25
CA TYR A 357 31.15 -11.00 2.80
C TYR A 357 30.35 -10.50 4.00
N LYS A 358 30.14 -11.37 4.98
CA LYS A 358 29.55 -11.01 6.28
C LYS A 358 30.31 -9.90 6.96
N ARG A 359 31.65 -9.89 6.89
CA ARG A 359 32.48 -8.80 7.43
C ARG A 359 32.11 -7.44 6.84
N LEU A 360 31.84 -7.36 5.53
CA LEU A 360 31.44 -6.12 4.89
C LEU A 360 30.01 -5.72 5.27
N VAL A 361 29.07 -6.67 5.31
CA VAL A 361 27.68 -6.44 5.77
C VAL A 361 27.65 -5.90 7.21
N GLU A 362 28.44 -6.48 8.10
CA GLU A 362 28.51 -6.10 9.52
C GLU A 362 29.41 -4.89 9.81
N ALA A 363 30.13 -4.39 8.80
CA ALA A 363 31.12 -3.33 8.97
C ALA A 363 30.51 -2.04 9.50
N ARG A 364 31.17 -1.40 10.46
CA ARG A 364 30.83 -0.05 10.94
C ARG A 364 31.84 0.95 10.39
N GLU A 365 31.57 2.23 10.55
CA GLU A 365 32.53 3.29 10.21
C GLU A 365 33.86 3.13 10.99
N SER A 366 33.81 2.51 12.17
CA SER A 366 34.99 2.18 12.97
C SER A 366 35.84 1.07 12.34
N SER A 367 35.21 0.16 11.60
CA SER A 367 35.85 -0.95 10.88
C SER A 367 36.59 -0.49 9.62
N VAL A 368 36.17 0.62 8.99
CA VAL A 368 36.84 1.19 7.81
C VAL A 368 38.16 1.85 8.23
N ILE A 369 39.28 1.19 7.96
CA ILE A 369 40.61 1.66 8.36
C ILE A 369 41.34 2.42 7.25
N TRP A 370 40.89 2.27 6.00
CA TRP A 370 41.46 2.96 4.84
C TRP A 370 40.47 3.02 3.67
N THR A 371 40.40 4.17 3.01
CA THR A 371 39.62 4.44 1.79
C THR A 371 40.56 5.08 0.78
N VAL A 372 40.71 4.45 -0.38
CA VAL A 372 41.59 4.87 -1.47
C VAL A 372 40.76 5.03 -2.74
N ILE A 373 40.95 6.16 -3.44
CA ILE A 373 40.22 6.50 -4.67
C ILE A 373 41.26 6.78 -5.74
N GLY A 374 41.28 5.98 -6.81
CA GLY A 374 42.23 6.11 -7.92
C GLY A 374 43.68 6.10 -7.47
N GLY A 375 44.04 5.22 -6.53
CA GLY A 375 45.39 5.11 -5.99
C GLY A 375 45.77 6.21 -4.99
N VAL A 376 44.90 7.19 -4.73
CA VAL A 376 45.14 8.27 -3.76
C VAL A 376 44.52 7.93 -2.40
N PRO A 377 45.30 7.91 -1.30
CA PRO A 377 44.76 7.65 0.03
C PRO A 377 43.93 8.85 0.51
N ARG A 378 42.61 8.70 0.64
CA ARG A 378 41.71 9.81 0.97
C ARG A 378 41.38 9.89 2.45
N CYS A 379 41.11 8.75 3.09
CA CYS A 379 40.76 8.67 4.50
C CYS A 379 41.34 7.40 5.11
N GLY A 380 41.92 7.47 6.31
CA GLY A 380 42.35 6.25 7.00
C GLY A 380 43.02 6.45 8.36
N GLN A 381 43.54 5.37 8.92
CA GLN A 381 44.35 5.39 10.14
C GLN A 381 45.72 6.02 9.89
N ARG A 382 46.27 6.69 10.92
CA ARG A 382 47.60 7.34 10.85
C ARG A 382 48.67 6.44 10.25
N ARG A 383 48.74 5.18 10.68
CA ARG A 383 49.79 4.23 10.29
C ARG A 383 49.85 3.96 8.78
N LEU A 384 48.71 4.09 8.09
CA LEU A 384 48.57 3.90 6.65
C LEU A 384 48.80 5.22 5.92
N MET A 385 48.13 6.28 6.37
CA MET A 385 48.21 7.60 5.73
C MET A 385 49.61 8.22 5.80
N GLN A 386 50.36 8.03 6.91
CA GLN A 386 51.70 8.60 7.09
C GLN A 386 52.80 7.96 6.21
N LYS A 387 52.46 6.89 5.46
CA LYS A 387 53.34 6.30 4.45
C LYS A 387 53.52 7.21 3.25
N PHE A 388 52.60 8.15 3.04
CA PHE A 388 52.60 9.08 1.94
C PHE A 388 53.12 10.45 2.39
N ASP A 389 53.81 11.14 1.50
CA ASP A 389 54.33 12.49 1.73
C ASP A 389 53.25 13.55 1.44
N ILE A 390 52.24 13.58 2.30
CA ILE A 390 51.04 14.41 2.14
C ILE A 390 50.69 15.14 3.44
N ALA A 391 50.08 16.32 3.30
CA ALA A 391 49.52 17.05 4.42
C ALA A 391 48.22 16.38 4.89
N LEU A 392 48.18 15.95 6.16
CA LEU A 392 47.05 15.22 6.71
C LEU A 392 46.25 16.09 7.68
N GLU A 393 44.95 16.19 7.44
CA GLU A 393 44.01 16.69 8.43
C GLU A 393 43.67 15.57 9.43
N LYS A 394 43.63 15.88 10.72
CA LYS A 394 43.19 14.95 11.78
C LYS A 394 41.76 15.27 12.18
N THR A 395 40.89 14.26 12.24
CA THR A 395 39.53 14.39 12.78
C THR A 395 39.15 13.20 13.65
N SER A 396 38.10 13.36 14.46
CA SER A 396 37.59 12.33 15.38
C SER A 396 36.13 11.99 15.03
N LEU A 397 35.85 10.69 14.92
CA LEU A 397 34.53 10.12 14.66
C LEU A 397 34.13 9.29 15.87
N GLY A 398 33.42 9.90 16.82
CA GLY A 398 33.13 9.29 18.11
C GLY A 398 34.42 8.92 18.84
N THR A 399 34.65 7.63 19.03
CA THR A 399 35.85 7.10 19.72
C THR A 399 37.05 6.86 18.80
N VAL A 400 36.93 7.07 17.49
CA VAL A 400 37.95 6.69 16.51
C VAL A 400 38.54 7.91 15.82
N THR A 401 39.87 7.96 15.70
CA THR A 401 40.56 9.01 14.92
C THR A 401 40.72 8.60 13.46
N ARG A 402 40.51 9.56 12.54
CA ARG A 402 40.77 9.44 11.10
C ARG A 402 41.68 10.57 10.63
N TYR A 403 42.45 10.26 9.60
CA TYR A 403 43.32 11.21 8.90
C TYR A 403 42.82 11.34 7.47
N LEU A 404 42.68 12.57 7.00
CA LEU A 404 42.10 12.92 5.71
C LEU A 404 43.15 13.57 4.82
N TYR A 405 43.06 13.28 3.52
CA TYR A 405 43.77 13.98 2.47
C TYR A 405 42.78 14.39 1.37
N LEU A 406 42.45 15.68 1.39
CA LEU A 406 41.34 16.26 0.65
C LEU A 406 41.79 17.15 -0.52
N THR A 407 43.11 17.30 -0.70
CA THR A 407 43.69 18.06 -1.79
C THR A 407 43.35 17.39 -3.13
N ASP A 408 42.95 18.20 -4.09
CA ASP A 408 42.78 17.74 -5.45
C ASP A 408 44.11 17.69 -6.18
N THR A 409 44.52 16.49 -6.60
CA THR A 409 45.76 16.24 -7.33
C THR A 409 45.64 16.54 -8.83
N LEU A 410 44.41 16.74 -9.35
CA LEU A 410 44.13 17.02 -10.76
C LEU A 410 43.85 18.51 -11.05
N GLY A 411 43.63 19.33 -10.02
CA GLY A 411 43.39 20.77 -10.16
C GLY A 411 42.04 21.14 -10.79
N GLU A 412 41.07 20.23 -10.72
CA GLU A 412 39.75 20.35 -11.32
C GLU A 412 38.63 20.65 -10.32
N ASN A 413 38.89 20.52 -9.01
CA ASN A 413 37.97 20.76 -7.91
C ASN A 413 37.89 22.27 -7.60
N PRO A 414 36.70 22.90 -7.71
CA PRO A 414 36.51 24.34 -7.45
C PRO A 414 36.34 24.69 -5.97
N ILE A 415 36.28 23.72 -5.07
CA ILE A 415 36.38 23.98 -3.63
C ILE A 415 37.83 24.38 -3.35
N GLU A 416 38.02 25.58 -2.80
CA GLU A 416 39.35 26.06 -2.41
C GLU A 416 40.09 24.96 -1.63
N VAL A 417 41.36 24.75 -1.99
CA VAL A 417 42.22 23.70 -1.44
C VAL A 417 42.34 23.80 0.09
N ASP A 418 42.01 24.96 0.67
CA ASP A 418 42.16 25.28 2.08
C ASP A 418 40.93 24.97 2.97
N LEU A 419 39.78 24.53 2.42
CA LEU A 419 38.61 24.17 3.26
C LEU A 419 38.71 22.73 3.78
N ASP A 420 39.17 22.60 5.02
CA ASP A 420 39.26 21.33 5.75
C ASP A 420 37.91 20.87 6.34
N TYR A 421 37.79 19.59 6.70
CA TYR A 421 36.53 19.00 7.19
C TYR A 421 36.08 19.60 8.52
N ASN A 422 36.99 19.79 9.47
CA ASN A 422 36.65 20.33 10.80
C ASN A 422 36.14 21.78 10.69
N THR A 423 36.70 22.58 9.79
CA THR A 423 36.28 23.94 9.48
C THR A 423 34.92 23.93 8.80
N ALA A 424 34.73 23.12 7.75
CA ALA A 424 33.43 22.96 7.10
C ALA A 424 32.32 22.55 8.08
N ARG A 425 32.59 21.56 8.95
CA ARG A 425 31.67 21.13 10.00
C ARG A 425 31.33 22.26 10.96
N ARG A 426 32.33 23.00 11.47
CA ARG A 426 32.11 24.11 12.39
C ARG A 426 31.27 25.21 11.76
N THR A 427 31.59 25.58 10.51
CA THR A 427 30.81 26.54 9.74
C THR A 427 29.35 26.11 9.65
N LEU A 428 29.07 24.85 9.32
CA LEU A 428 27.69 24.35 9.25
C LEU A 428 26.99 24.26 10.61
N GLU A 429 27.70 23.86 11.68
CA GLU A 429 27.16 23.87 13.05
C GLU A 429 26.76 25.29 13.46
N GLU A 430 27.63 26.28 13.22
CA GLU A 430 27.35 27.70 13.48
C GLU A 430 26.17 28.22 12.62
N GLY A 431 26.11 27.85 11.35
CA GLY A 431 25.00 28.23 10.46
C GLY A 431 23.65 27.67 10.91
N MET A 432 23.62 26.40 11.29
CA MET A 432 22.40 25.74 11.79
C MET A 432 21.94 26.30 13.14
N GLU A 433 22.87 26.73 14.00
CA GLU A 433 22.54 27.41 15.26
C GLU A 433 22.06 28.85 15.05
N ASN A 434 22.55 29.54 14.03
CA ASN A 434 22.20 30.93 13.70
C ASN A 434 21.05 31.07 12.69
N LEU A 435 20.46 29.94 12.25
CA LEU A 435 19.44 29.86 11.22
C LEU A 435 18.29 30.90 11.37
N PRO A 436 17.70 31.13 12.56
CA PRO A 436 16.65 32.14 12.73
C PRO A 436 17.13 33.59 12.48
N SER A 437 18.38 33.90 12.84
CA SER A 437 18.96 35.22 12.60
C SER A 437 19.28 35.43 11.12
N LEU A 438 19.90 34.43 10.48
CA LEU A 438 20.23 34.46 9.06
C LEU A 438 18.96 34.59 8.19
N THR A 439 17.89 33.87 8.56
CA THR A 439 16.59 33.96 7.87
C THR A 439 16.03 35.38 7.90
N ARG A 440 16.01 36.02 9.09
CA ARG A 440 15.54 37.41 9.24
C ARG A 440 16.38 38.41 8.46
N GLN A 441 17.70 38.26 8.46
CA GLN A 441 18.60 39.14 7.70
C GLN A 441 18.34 39.03 6.19
N LEU A 442 18.21 37.82 5.66
CA LEU A 442 17.95 37.60 4.23
C LEU A 442 16.55 38.08 3.79
N GLU A 443 15.53 37.98 4.65
CA GLU A 443 14.21 38.56 4.38
C GLU A 443 14.21 40.09 4.45
N GLN A 444 14.89 40.69 5.43
CA GLN A 444 15.03 42.14 5.57
C GLN A 444 15.80 42.77 4.40
N ASN A 445 16.79 42.07 3.87
CA ASN A 445 17.59 42.50 2.71
C ASN A 445 16.88 42.26 1.37
N GLY A 446 15.64 41.75 1.37
CA GLY A 446 14.88 41.46 0.16
C GLY A 446 15.37 40.24 -0.63
N THR A 447 16.43 39.56 -0.17
CA THR A 447 17.06 38.41 -0.84
C THR A 447 16.17 37.16 -0.84
N LEU A 448 15.23 37.05 0.11
CA LEU A 448 14.28 35.92 0.20
C LEU A 448 12.89 36.19 -0.41
N GLY A 449 12.62 37.41 -0.91
CA GLY A 449 11.45 37.83 -1.71
C GLY A 449 10.06 37.26 -1.36
N ILE A 450 9.15 38.11 -0.86
CA ILE A 450 7.75 37.78 -0.47
C ILE A 450 6.86 37.34 -1.67
N PHE A 451 7.34 37.43 -2.93
CA PHE A 451 6.60 37.09 -4.16
C PHE A 451 7.34 36.15 -5.14
N ALA A 452 8.13 35.19 -4.67
CA ALA A 452 8.90 34.27 -5.56
C ALA A 452 8.08 33.05 -6.08
N GLY A 453 6.83 33.27 -6.49
CA GLY A 453 5.96 32.24 -7.07
C GLY A 453 5.76 32.35 -8.60
N ALA A 454 6.12 33.49 -9.21
CA ALA A 454 6.03 33.68 -10.66
C ALA A 454 7.09 34.67 -11.14
N ALA A 455 7.83 34.27 -12.18
CA ALA A 455 8.85 35.02 -12.93
C ALA A 455 10.21 35.31 -12.24
N ALA A 456 11.23 34.54 -12.62
CA ALA A 456 12.56 35.06 -12.87
C ALA A 456 13.01 34.53 -14.25
N ALA A 457 12.74 35.33 -15.28
CA ALA A 457 13.16 35.09 -16.66
C ALA A 457 14.60 35.59 -16.93
N ASP A 458 15.35 35.93 -15.88
CA ASP A 458 16.78 36.19 -15.92
C ASP A 458 17.48 35.21 -14.97
N GLY A 459 18.44 34.44 -15.47
CA GLY A 459 19.08 33.33 -14.74
C GLY A 459 20.01 33.75 -13.59
N THR A 460 19.58 34.61 -12.67
CA THR A 460 20.42 35.27 -11.66
C THR A 460 20.02 34.95 -10.20
N HIS A 461 18.86 34.34 -9.93
CA HIS A 461 18.42 34.03 -8.55
C HIS A 461 17.89 32.60 -8.38
N ALA A 462 18.42 31.87 -7.38
CA ALA A 462 18.30 30.41 -7.24
C ALA A 462 17.37 29.96 -6.10
N THR A 463 16.24 29.33 -6.44
CA THR A 463 15.30 28.72 -5.48
C THR A 463 15.73 27.29 -5.09
N TRP A 464 15.62 26.93 -3.80
CA TRP A 464 15.89 25.59 -3.27
C TRP A 464 14.59 24.80 -3.07
N PHE A 465 14.43 23.73 -3.84
CA PHE A 465 13.43 22.68 -3.70
C PHE A 465 14.06 21.36 -4.16
N ILE A 466 13.49 20.21 -3.80
CA ILE A 466 13.90 18.97 -4.45
C ILE A 466 13.45 19.11 -5.89
N GLU A 467 14.40 19.14 -6.81
CA GLU A 467 14.08 19.25 -8.23
C GLU A 467 13.45 17.91 -8.63
N HIS A 468 12.12 17.88 -8.68
CA HIS A 468 11.41 16.69 -9.09
C HIS A 468 11.67 16.51 -10.59
N GLU A 469 12.29 15.39 -10.98
CA GLU A 469 12.43 14.96 -12.38
C GLU A 469 11.06 14.77 -13.08
N HIS A 470 9.97 14.85 -12.30
CA HIS A 470 8.56 14.91 -12.69
C HIS A 470 7.83 16.04 -11.92
N ALA A 471 8.40 17.26 -11.89
CA ALA A 471 7.67 18.41 -11.38
C ALA A 471 6.56 18.76 -12.40
N ASP A 472 5.29 18.60 -11.99
CA ASP A 472 4.15 19.27 -12.62
C ASP A 472 4.25 20.79 -12.36
N HIS A 473 5.27 21.42 -12.94
CA HIS A 473 5.47 22.87 -12.96
C HIS A 473 5.62 23.33 -14.40
N ASP A 474 4.64 22.97 -15.23
CA ASP A 474 4.03 23.85 -16.20
C ASP A 474 2.83 23.14 -16.84
N ASN A 475 1.77 23.88 -17.11
CA ASN A 475 0.57 23.47 -17.87
C ASN A 475 0.90 23.12 -19.35
N GLN A 476 1.95 22.33 -19.63
CA GLN A 476 2.33 21.90 -20.98
C GLN A 476 2.11 20.40 -21.24
N HIS A 477 1.57 19.66 -20.28
CA HIS A 477 1.19 18.25 -20.45
C HIS A 477 -0.31 18.06 -20.73
N HIS A 478 -0.82 18.60 -21.83
CA HIS A 478 -2.10 18.16 -22.38
C HIS A 478 -2.14 18.28 -23.92
N ILE A 479 -2.57 17.20 -24.59
CA ILE A 479 -3.34 17.28 -25.84
C ILE A 479 -4.57 18.16 -25.50
N PRO A 480 -4.88 19.20 -26.29
CA PRO A 480 -5.51 20.42 -25.77
C PRO A 480 -6.93 20.21 -25.23
N TRP A 481 -7.17 20.67 -24.00
CA TRP A 481 -8.50 20.92 -23.48
C TRP A 481 -8.85 22.40 -23.70
N ALA A 482 -9.78 22.67 -24.62
CA ALA A 482 -10.43 23.97 -24.72
C ALA A 482 -11.45 24.10 -23.59
N GLY A 483 -11.14 24.95 -22.60
CA GLY A 483 -12.04 25.23 -21.47
C GLY A 483 -11.37 25.54 -20.14
N ALA A 484 -10.02 25.63 -20.08
CA ALA A 484 -9.34 26.07 -18.88
C ALA A 484 -9.38 27.60 -18.77
N ASP A 485 -10.34 28.13 -18.01
CA ASP A 485 -10.17 29.40 -17.33
C ASP A 485 -9.04 29.24 -16.30
N SER A 486 -7.84 29.66 -16.70
CA SER A 486 -6.68 29.78 -15.83
C SER A 486 -6.79 31.00 -14.93
N ALA A 487 -6.29 30.83 -13.69
CA ALA A 487 -5.77 31.88 -12.81
C ALA A 487 -6.80 32.85 -12.20
N GLY A 488 -7.42 32.40 -11.10
CA GLY A 488 -8.20 33.26 -10.20
C GLY A 488 -7.79 33.19 -8.72
N ASP A 489 -7.38 32.04 -8.20
CA ASP A 489 -7.10 31.87 -6.76
C ASP A 489 -5.67 31.38 -6.50
N LEU A 490 -4.72 32.30 -6.49
CA LEU A 490 -3.37 32.08 -5.94
C LEU A 490 -2.84 33.38 -5.32
N PHE A 491 -3.49 33.87 -4.26
CA PHE A 491 -2.87 34.82 -3.33
C PHE A 491 -3.44 34.66 -1.91
N GLU A 492 -3.14 33.54 -1.26
CA GLU A 492 -2.82 33.60 0.17
C GLU A 492 -1.30 33.73 0.28
N ALA A 493 -0.80 34.78 0.93
CA ALA A 493 0.62 34.99 1.12
C ALA A 493 1.23 33.80 1.89
N ALA A 494 2.20 33.10 1.30
CA ALA A 494 2.91 32.02 1.99
C ALA A 494 3.56 32.58 3.27
N THR A 495 3.40 31.87 4.40
CA THR A 495 4.01 32.26 5.67
C THR A 495 5.51 32.53 5.47
N PRO A 496 6.02 33.70 5.91
CA PRO A 496 7.44 34.05 5.84
C PRO A 496 8.30 32.97 6.51
N LEU A 497 9.49 32.72 5.96
CA LEU A 497 10.37 31.69 6.48
C LEU A 497 10.89 32.05 7.88
N SER A 498 11.01 33.34 8.20
CA SER A 498 11.35 33.81 9.54
C SER A 498 10.28 33.51 10.60
N GLU A 499 9.02 33.35 10.21
CA GLU A 499 7.93 32.93 11.10
C GLU A 499 7.93 31.40 11.31
N LEU A 500 8.45 30.63 10.35
CA LEU A 500 8.57 29.17 10.44
C LEU A 500 9.86 28.73 11.16
N ILE A 501 11.00 29.36 10.85
CA ILE A 501 12.33 29.05 11.42
C ILE A 501 12.62 29.98 12.60
N VAL A 502 11.89 29.74 13.70
CA VAL A 502 12.05 30.48 14.97
C VAL A 502 13.02 29.81 15.95
N GLU A 503 13.29 28.52 15.76
CA GLU A 503 14.14 27.71 16.63
C GLU A 503 15.49 27.39 16.00
N LYS A 504 16.53 27.30 16.85
CA LYS A 504 17.85 26.81 16.44
C LYS A 504 17.78 25.35 16.02
N ARG A 505 18.61 24.95 15.05
CA ARG A 505 18.69 23.57 14.56
C ARG A 505 20.09 23.00 14.81
N LYS A 506 20.19 21.68 14.90
CA LYS A 506 21.48 20.97 14.96
C LYS A 506 21.83 20.44 13.58
N LEU A 507 23.11 20.46 13.26
CA LEU A 507 23.69 19.73 12.13
C LEU A 507 23.54 18.21 12.35
N ASP A 508 23.19 17.47 11.30
CA ASP A 508 23.25 16.00 11.34
C ASP A 508 24.69 15.52 11.58
N LYS A 509 24.86 14.39 12.26
CA LYS A 509 26.19 13.82 12.49
C LYS A 509 26.68 13.05 11.26
N ALA A 510 27.97 13.13 10.96
CA ALA A 510 28.54 12.47 9.79
C ALA A 510 28.52 10.94 9.88
N THR A 511 28.52 10.37 11.10
CA THR A 511 28.52 8.92 11.31
C THR A 511 27.56 8.51 12.42
N VAL A 512 27.15 7.24 12.42
CA VAL A 512 26.36 6.66 13.51
C VAL A 512 27.16 6.65 14.82
N LEU A 513 28.48 6.52 14.74
CA LEU A 513 29.38 6.55 15.91
C LEU A 513 29.34 7.86 16.69
N GLU A 514 28.99 8.96 16.03
CA GLU A 514 28.89 10.29 16.62
C GLU A 514 27.48 10.63 17.12
N ASP A 515 26.51 9.74 16.86
CA ASP A 515 25.10 9.95 17.15
C ASP A 515 24.54 8.87 18.09
N PRO A 516 24.79 8.96 19.41
CA PRO A 516 24.26 8.02 20.38
C PRO A 516 22.72 8.06 20.48
N GLY A 517 22.08 9.07 19.89
CA GLY A 517 20.63 9.20 19.81
C GLY A 517 20.01 8.57 18.56
N HIS A 518 20.82 8.18 17.56
CA HIS A 518 20.34 7.75 16.24
C HIS A 518 19.31 6.62 16.32
N PHE A 519 19.63 5.51 16.98
CA PHE A 519 18.71 4.38 17.10
C PHE A 519 17.50 4.66 17.99
N LYS A 520 17.62 5.58 18.95
CA LYS A 520 16.45 6.05 19.74
C LYS A 520 15.51 6.89 18.88
N GLN A 521 16.04 7.69 17.95
CA GLN A 521 15.24 8.44 16.99
C GLN A 521 14.57 7.49 16.00
N LEU A 522 15.29 6.50 15.44
CA LEU A 522 14.71 5.46 14.58
C LEU A 522 13.62 4.64 15.28
N ALA A 523 13.80 4.27 16.56
CA ALA A 523 12.79 3.56 17.33
C ALA A 523 11.48 4.34 17.51
N ARG A 524 11.52 5.68 17.43
CA ARG A 524 10.34 6.57 17.50
C ARG A 524 9.61 6.71 16.17
N GLN A 525 10.24 6.31 15.06
CA GLN A 525 9.65 6.43 13.73
C GLN A 525 8.45 5.49 13.59
N ARG A 526 7.31 6.03 13.20
CA ARG A 526 6.04 5.27 13.16
C ARG A 526 6.04 4.20 12.08
N ASN A 527 6.58 4.55 10.92
CA ASN A 527 6.47 3.76 9.70
C ASN A 527 7.54 2.67 9.58
N LEU A 528 8.56 2.70 10.44
CA LEU A 528 9.67 1.75 10.40
C LEU A 528 9.27 0.42 11.10
N PRO A 529 9.47 -0.74 10.45
CA PRO A 529 9.16 -2.05 11.03
C PRO A 529 9.92 -2.36 12.32
N GLU A 530 9.32 -3.21 13.16
CA GLU A 530 9.86 -3.58 14.46
C GLU A 530 11.19 -4.34 14.37
N TYR A 531 11.32 -5.24 13.39
CA TYR A 531 12.55 -6.02 13.17
C TYR A 531 13.74 -5.14 12.78
N ILE A 532 13.52 -4.02 12.07
CA ILE A 532 14.57 -3.03 11.79
C ILE A 532 14.92 -2.24 13.05
N LYS A 533 13.90 -1.76 13.79
CA LYS A 533 14.10 -0.98 15.03
C LYS A 533 14.89 -1.73 16.10
N THR A 534 14.75 -3.06 16.14
CA THR A 534 15.38 -3.91 17.15
C THR A 534 16.63 -4.62 16.63
N GLY A 535 16.65 -5.04 15.36
CA GLY A 535 17.78 -5.74 14.73
C GLY A 535 18.93 -4.81 14.35
N LEU A 536 18.64 -3.64 13.75
CA LEU A 536 19.69 -2.73 13.27
C LEU A 536 20.64 -2.25 14.38
N PRO A 537 20.16 -1.84 15.58
CA PRO A 537 21.05 -1.41 16.67
C PRO A 537 22.02 -2.50 17.13
N LEU A 538 21.67 -3.79 17.00
CA LEU A 538 22.53 -4.91 17.42
C LEU A 538 23.82 -4.96 16.59
N TYR A 539 23.74 -4.65 15.30
CA TYR A 539 24.93 -4.51 14.46
C TYR A 539 25.87 -3.41 14.92
N TYR A 540 25.40 -2.47 15.76
CA TYR A 540 26.18 -1.39 16.36
C TYR A 540 26.48 -1.62 17.85
N GLY A 541 26.13 -2.80 18.39
CA GLY A 541 26.34 -3.16 19.80
C GLY A 541 25.43 -2.40 20.76
N GLN A 542 24.30 -1.88 20.26
CA GLN A 542 23.29 -1.20 21.06
C GLN A 542 22.05 -2.10 21.19
N ASN A 543 21.45 -2.13 22.37
CA ASN A 543 20.20 -2.84 22.61
C ASN A 543 19.13 -1.82 22.96
N ILE A 544 18.16 -1.63 22.06
CA ILE A 544 17.07 -0.67 22.22
C ILE A 544 15.80 -1.42 22.58
N ARG A 545 15.22 -1.11 23.75
CA ARG A 545 13.88 -1.58 24.11
C ARG A 545 12.86 -0.59 23.55
N LEU A 546 11.85 -1.08 22.84
CA LEU A 546 10.79 -0.23 22.27
C LEU A 546 9.99 0.51 23.36
N SER A 547 9.96 -0.02 24.59
CA SER A 547 9.42 0.65 25.77
C SER A 547 10.14 1.96 26.12
N ASP A 548 11.41 2.10 25.73
CA ASP A 548 12.24 3.27 26.04
C ASP A 548 12.02 4.40 25.01
N ALA A 549 11.25 4.15 23.94
CA ALA A 549 10.88 5.13 22.91
C ALA A 549 9.65 5.99 23.27
N VAL A 550 9.11 5.85 24.49
CA VAL A 550 7.95 6.62 24.97
C VAL A 550 8.26 8.12 25.00
N ARG A 551 7.38 8.92 24.39
CA ARG A 551 7.49 10.38 24.29
C ARG A 551 7.49 11.05 25.66
N ASP A 552 8.42 11.98 25.87
CA ASP A 552 8.26 13.05 26.87
C ASP A 552 6.94 13.79 26.63
N LYS A 553 6.29 14.13 27.73
CA LYS A 553 4.93 14.72 27.83
C LYS A 553 4.86 16.17 27.30
N VAL A 554 5.11 16.38 26.02
CA VAL A 554 4.58 17.55 25.31
C VAL A 554 3.69 17.00 24.21
N GLN A 555 2.41 16.88 24.52
CA GLN A 555 1.40 16.72 23.49
C GLN A 555 1.14 18.10 22.87
N PRO A 556 1.51 18.36 21.60
CA PRO A 556 0.58 19.12 20.80
C PRO A 556 -0.70 18.29 20.78
N LYS A 557 -1.84 18.92 21.11
CA LYS A 557 -3.17 18.32 20.95
C LYS A 557 -3.37 18.01 19.45
N PHE A 558 -2.82 16.90 18.99
CA PHE A 558 -3.24 16.27 17.76
C PHE A 558 -4.38 15.34 18.13
N ASN A 559 -5.55 15.74 17.69
CA ASN A 559 -6.78 15.00 17.87
C ASN A 559 -6.61 13.59 17.28
N THR A 560 -6.61 12.55 18.11
CA THR A 560 -6.63 11.13 17.69
C THR A 560 -8.01 10.71 17.15
N ASP A 561 -8.75 11.64 16.54
CA ASP A 561 -10.11 11.42 16.05
C ASP A 561 -10.16 11.13 14.54
N SER A 562 -9.02 10.92 13.87
CA SER A 562 -9.04 10.40 12.48
C SER A 562 -9.13 8.87 12.51
N GLN A 563 -10.36 8.36 12.52
CA GLN A 563 -10.71 6.93 12.46
C GLN A 563 -10.48 6.30 11.06
N PHE A 564 -9.61 6.92 10.26
CA PHE A 564 -9.17 6.51 8.93
C PHE A 564 -7.65 6.82 8.84
N GLU A 565 -6.84 5.88 8.33
CA GLU A 565 -5.38 6.07 8.19
C GLU A 565 -5.02 7.13 7.15
N TYR A 566 -5.84 7.28 6.11
CA TYR A 566 -5.67 8.23 5.03
C TYR A 566 -7.04 8.66 4.49
N VAL A 567 -7.37 9.96 4.64
CA VAL A 567 -8.58 10.57 4.09
C VAL A 567 -8.19 11.65 3.10
N VAL A 568 -8.68 11.55 1.87
CA VAL A 568 -8.55 12.58 0.82
C VAL A 568 -9.92 13.07 0.38
N ARG A 569 -9.98 14.15 -0.40
CA ARG A 569 -11.23 14.52 -1.06
C ARG A 569 -11.47 13.56 -2.23
N LEU A 570 -12.74 13.37 -2.56
CA LEU A 570 -13.13 12.54 -3.70
C LEU A 570 -12.52 13.04 -5.02
N SER A 571 -12.47 14.36 -5.23
CA SER A 571 -11.82 14.98 -6.39
C SER A 571 -10.37 14.53 -6.53
N ASP A 572 -9.61 14.57 -5.43
CA ASP A 572 -8.20 14.20 -5.40
C ASP A 572 -8.01 12.68 -5.66
N PHE A 573 -8.95 11.84 -5.21
CA PHE A 573 -8.94 10.40 -5.47
C PHE A 573 -9.20 10.06 -6.95
N ARG A 574 -10.10 10.79 -7.62
CA ARG A 574 -10.44 10.53 -9.04
C ARG A 574 -9.24 10.70 -9.98
N GLU A 575 -8.35 11.65 -9.68
CA GLU A 575 -7.12 11.86 -10.44
C GLU A 575 -6.13 10.68 -10.35
N THR A 576 -6.29 9.81 -9.35
CA THR A 576 -5.41 8.66 -9.17
C THR A 576 -5.78 7.46 -10.06
N GLN A 577 -7.01 7.39 -10.58
CA GLN A 577 -7.62 6.23 -11.28
C GLN A 577 -7.02 5.92 -12.68
N GLY A 578 -7.09 4.67 -13.17
CA GLY A 578 -6.72 4.27 -14.55
C GLY A 578 -5.45 3.41 -14.65
N TYR A 579 -5.63 2.10 -14.82
CA TYR A 579 -4.63 1.02 -14.70
C TYR A 579 -4.86 -0.15 -15.66
N MET A 580 -6.11 -0.38 -16.06
CA MET A 580 -6.48 -1.43 -17.00
C MET A 580 -6.20 -0.97 -18.42
N ASN A 581 -5.31 -1.68 -19.10
CA ASN A 581 -5.15 -1.54 -20.54
C ASN A 581 -6.34 -2.20 -21.27
N MET A 582 -6.40 -2.04 -22.59
CA MET A 582 -7.50 -2.61 -23.39
C MET A 582 -7.62 -4.13 -23.25
N GLY A 583 -6.49 -4.85 -23.16
CA GLY A 583 -6.47 -6.30 -22.95
C GLY A 583 -7.07 -6.69 -21.59
N ASP A 584 -6.79 -5.92 -20.54
CA ASP A 584 -7.37 -6.14 -19.21
C ASP A 584 -8.89 -5.92 -19.22
N LYS A 585 -9.36 -4.83 -19.86
CA LYS A 585 -10.79 -4.52 -20.02
C LYS A 585 -11.52 -5.65 -20.78
N ILE A 586 -10.93 -6.14 -21.87
CA ILE A 586 -11.48 -7.26 -22.66
C ILE A 586 -11.49 -8.54 -21.83
N ASN A 587 -10.43 -8.83 -21.06
CA ASN A 587 -10.39 -10.00 -20.21
C ASN A 587 -11.50 -9.96 -19.15
N VAL A 588 -11.72 -8.82 -18.49
CA VAL A 588 -12.85 -8.64 -17.55
C VAL A 588 -14.18 -8.96 -18.22
N ILE A 589 -14.43 -8.45 -19.43
CA ILE A 589 -15.67 -8.73 -20.16
C ILE A 589 -15.80 -10.22 -20.50
N ASP A 590 -14.74 -10.86 -21.01
CA ASP A 590 -14.74 -12.28 -21.37
C ASP A 590 -15.03 -13.16 -20.16
N GLN A 591 -14.37 -12.88 -19.02
CA GLN A 591 -14.61 -13.60 -17.78
C GLN A 591 -16.04 -13.37 -17.26
N ALA A 592 -16.55 -12.14 -17.35
CA ALA A 592 -17.92 -11.81 -16.94
C ALA A 592 -18.98 -12.54 -17.77
N ILE A 593 -18.80 -12.60 -19.11
CA ILE A 593 -19.68 -13.37 -19.99
C ILE A 593 -19.67 -14.84 -19.60
N GLY A 594 -18.48 -15.45 -19.46
CA GLY A 594 -18.35 -16.85 -19.10
C GLY A 594 -18.99 -17.18 -17.75
N VAL A 595 -18.81 -16.32 -16.74
CA VAL A 595 -19.45 -16.48 -15.42
C VAL A 595 -20.97 -16.39 -15.52
N LEU A 596 -21.50 -15.41 -16.26
CA LEU A 596 -22.95 -15.23 -16.39
C LEU A 596 -23.60 -16.38 -17.17
N GLU A 597 -23.01 -16.84 -18.26
CA GLU A 597 -23.59 -17.91 -19.07
C GLU A 597 -23.48 -19.28 -18.40
N MET A 598 -22.38 -19.55 -17.70
CA MET A 598 -22.08 -20.90 -17.22
C MET A 598 -22.32 -21.11 -15.72
N ALA A 599 -22.26 -20.06 -14.90
CA ALA A 599 -22.39 -20.20 -13.44
C ALA A 599 -23.63 -19.49 -12.87
N TYR A 600 -24.12 -18.42 -13.51
CA TYR A 600 -25.18 -17.61 -12.92
C TYR A 600 -26.56 -18.28 -12.99
N VAL A 601 -27.01 -18.78 -11.84
CA VAL A 601 -28.20 -19.62 -11.74
C VAL A 601 -29.52 -18.90 -12.03
N HIS A 602 -29.54 -17.56 -11.94
CA HIS A 602 -30.75 -16.77 -12.14
C HIS A 602 -30.83 -16.10 -13.52
N LEU A 603 -29.89 -16.34 -14.44
CA LEU A 603 -29.79 -15.60 -15.71
C LEU A 603 -31.12 -15.56 -16.48
N ASP A 604 -31.75 -16.71 -16.73
CA ASP A 604 -33.00 -16.80 -17.49
C ASP A 604 -34.16 -16.10 -16.77
N GLN A 605 -34.28 -16.32 -15.47
CA GLN A 605 -35.29 -15.68 -14.62
C GLN A 605 -35.18 -14.17 -14.68
N LYS A 606 -33.98 -13.62 -14.50
CA LYS A 606 -33.73 -12.17 -14.45
C LYS A 606 -33.88 -11.53 -15.83
N THR A 607 -33.44 -12.22 -16.88
CA THR A 607 -33.62 -11.78 -18.26
C THR A 607 -35.10 -11.65 -18.60
N ALA A 608 -35.91 -12.64 -18.21
CA ALA A 608 -37.36 -12.61 -18.42
C ALA A 608 -38.06 -11.56 -17.55
N LEU A 609 -37.70 -11.47 -16.26
CA LEU A 609 -38.37 -10.60 -15.29
C LEU A 609 -38.10 -9.11 -15.54
N TYR A 610 -36.88 -8.77 -15.98
CA TYR A 610 -36.44 -7.37 -16.13
C TYR A 610 -36.19 -6.94 -17.57
N ALA A 611 -36.46 -7.81 -18.55
CA ALA A 611 -36.30 -7.53 -19.98
C ALA A 611 -34.89 -6.98 -20.34
N SER A 612 -33.86 -7.46 -19.66
CA SER A 612 -32.46 -7.04 -19.83
C SER A 612 -31.59 -8.29 -19.97
N ASN A 613 -30.87 -8.41 -21.09
CA ASN A 613 -29.91 -9.49 -21.30
C ASN A 613 -28.48 -8.96 -21.01
N PRO A 614 -27.87 -9.31 -19.86
CA PRO A 614 -26.57 -8.78 -19.45
C PRO A 614 -25.44 -9.26 -20.37
N VAL A 615 -25.52 -10.50 -20.87
CA VAL A 615 -24.50 -11.10 -21.75
C VAL A 615 -24.43 -10.33 -23.06
N ARG A 616 -25.57 -10.07 -23.70
CA ARG A 616 -25.62 -9.26 -24.94
C ARG A 616 -25.10 -7.84 -24.72
N ARG A 617 -25.38 -7.24 -23.56
CA ARG A 617 -24.85 -5.90 -23.23
C ARG A 617 -23.33 -5.92 -23.09
N LEU A 618 -22.76 -6.94 -22.45
CA LEU A 618 -21.30 -7.12 -22.37
C LEU A 618 -20.66 -7.35 -23.74
N GLU A 619 -21.27 -8.16 -24.61
CA GLU A 619 -20.80 -8.34 -25.98
C GLU A 619 -20.78 -7.03 -26.77
N VAL A 620 -21.82 -6.19 -26.63
CA VAL A 620 -21.86 -4.86 -27.24
C VAL A 620 -20.71 -3.99 -26.72
N ILE A 621 -20.49 -3.93 -25.40
CA ILE A 621 -19.37 -3.20 -24.81
C ILE A 621 -18.03 -3.70 -25.40
N LYS A 622 -17.86 -5.02 -25.53
CA LYS A 622 -16.65 -5.62 -26.11
C LYS A 622 -16.46 -5.23 -27.57
N GLN A 623 -17.51 -5.27 -28.39
CA GLN A 623 -17.42 -4.89 -29.81
C GLN A 623 -17.10 -3.40 -30.00
N GLU A 624 -17.67 -2.53 -29.17
CA GLU A 624 -17.34 -1.11 -29.20
C GLU A 624 -15.86 -0.87 -28.85
N LEU A 625 -15.34 -1.56 -27.83
CA LEU A 625 -13.92 -1.48 -27.46
C LEU A 625 -12.97 -2.00 -28.56
N LEU A 626 -13.38 -3.06 -29.28
CA LEU A 626 -12.57 -3.66 -30.35
C LEU A 626 -12.60 -2.84 -31.65
N THR A 627 -13.71 -2.18 -31.97
CA THR A 627 -13.88 -1.47 -33.25
C THR A 627 -13.27 -0.07 -33.24
N GLY A 628 -12.92 0.47 -32.06
CA GLY A 628 -12.36 1.82 -31.95
C GLY A 628 -13.35 2.92 -32.34
N ASN A 629 -14.64 2.60 -32.50
CA ASN A 629 -15.73 3.55 -32.77
C ASN A 629 -16.06 4.44 -31.56
N TYR A 630 -15.21 4.45 -30.55
CA TYR A 630 -15.41 5.13 -29.28
C TYR A 630 -14.11 5.83 -28.90
N GLU A 631 -14.17 7.14 -28.65
CA GLU A 631 -13.10 7.87 -27.97
C GLU A 631 -12.94 7.27 -26.57
N ASP A 632 -11.71 7.03 -26.12
CA ASP A 632 -11.43 6.44 -24.80
C ASP A 632 -11.96 7.34 -23.67
N GLU A 633 -13.20 7.12 -23.22
CA GLU A 633 -13.84 7.86 -22.13
C GLU A 633 -13.23 7.58 -20.73
N GLY A 634 -12.11 6.84 -20.67
CA GLY A 634 -11.39 6.54 -19.45
C GLY A 634 -11.90 5.31 -18.70
N GLU A 635 -11.10 4.83 -17.74
CA GLU A 635 -11.37 3.59 -17.00
C GLU A 635 -12.60 3.66 -16.10
N LEU A 636 -12.85 4.79 -15.43
CA LEU A 636 -14.01 4.93 -14.55
C LEU A 636 -15.32 4.66 -15.30
N ARG A 637 -15.38 5.13 -16.55
CA ARG A 637 -16.52 4.93 -17.44
C ARG A 637 -16.66 3.49 -17.89
N PHE A 638 -15.54 2.79 -18.14
CA PHE A 638 -15.56 1.34 -18.38
C PHE A 638 -16.18 0.61 -17.18
N HIS A 639 -15.67 0.87 -15.96
CA HIS A 639 -16.19 0.27 -14.74
C HIS A 639 -17.66 0.59 -14.51
N GLU A 640 -18.08 1.82 -14.80
CA GLU A 640 -19.48 2.25 -14.73
C GLU A 640 -20.38 1.38 -15.59
N ARG A 641 -20.02 1.19 -16.87
CA ARG A 641 -20.80 0.37 -17.81
C ARG A 641 -20.88 -1.09 -17.37
N ILE A 642 -19.79 -1.67 -16.85
CA ILE A 642 -19.80 -3.04 -16.34
C ILE A 642 -20.72 -3.13 -15.12
N ILE A 643 -20.57 -2.23 -14.14
CA ILE A 643 -21.41 -2.18 -12.94
C ILE A 643 -22.89 -1.99 -13.30
N GLU A 644 -23.22 -1.16 -14.29
CA GLU A 644 -24.59 -0.98 -14.78
C GLU A 644 -25.19 -2.26 -15.36
N VAL A 645 -24.37 -3.09 -16.03
CA VAL A 645 -24.83 -4.40 -16.51
C VAL A 645 -25.16 -5.31 -15.32
N PHE A 646 -24.25 -5.45 -14.36
CA PHE A 646 -24.48 -6.27 -13.17
C PHE A 646 -25.66 -5.75 -12.33
N ASN A 647 -25.77 -4.44 -12.11
CA ASN A 647 -26.88 -3.83 -11.37
C ASN A 647 -28.23 -4.04 -12.06
N SER A 648 -28.26 -4.19 -13.39
CA SER A 648 -29.50 -4.49 -14.12
C SER A 648 -30.06 -5.89 -13.83
N LEU A 649 -29.23 -6.81 -13.31
CA LEU A 649 -29.69 -8.11 -12.81
C LEU A 649 -30.57 -7.98 -11.57
N ARG A 650 -30.46 -6.85 -10.84
CA ARG A 650 -31.12 -6.65 -9.55
C ARG A 650 -30.87 -7.82 -8.59
N ASP A 651 -29.64 -8.31 -8.57
CA ASP A 651 -29.18 -9.42 -7.74
C ASP A 651 -27.88 -8.99 -7.07
N LEU A 652 -27.83 -9.05 -5.74
CA LEU A 652 -26.67 -8.59 -4.97
C LEU A 652 -25.69 -9.73 -4.67
N HIS A 653 -26.03 -10.97 -5.00
CA HIS A 653 -25.08 -12.07 -5.02
C HIS A 653 -24.19 -12.03 -6.25
N THR A 654 -24.64 -11.39 -7.33
CA THR A 654 -23.95 -11.36 -8.61
C THR A 654 -23.48 -9.95 -8.95
N MET A 655 -22.19 -9.68 -8.77
CA MET A 655 -21.63 -8.34 -8.92
C MET A 655 -20.17 -8.35 -9.40
N TYR A 656 -19.77 -7.28 -10.07
CA TYR A 656 -18.38 -7.00 -10.38
C TYR A 656 -17.72 -6.25 -9.22
N GLN A 657 -16.54 -6.72 -8.80
CA GLN A 657 -15.72 -6.07 -7.76
C GLN A 657 -14.62 -5.26 -8.42
N LEU A 658 -14.56 -3.98 -8.06
CA LEU A 658 -13.62 -3.03 -8.64
C LEU A 658 -12.17 -3.36 -8.25
N PRO A 659 -11.21 -3.16 -9.16
CA PRO A 659 -9.79 -3.38 -8.89
C PRO A 659 -9.24 -2.36 -7.87
N MET A 660 -7.96 -2.49 -7.53
CA MET A 660 -7.22 -1.37 -6.95
C MET A 660 -7.33 -0.11 -7.83
N PRO A 661 -7.38 1.09 -7.23
CA PRO A 661 -7.30 1.44 -5.82
C PRO A 661 -8.70 1.54 -5.19
N TYR A 662 -9.77 1.12 -5.88
CA TYR A 662 -11.13 1.19 -5.34
C TYR A 662 -11.35 0.14 -4.25
N LYS A 663 -10.70 -1.02 -4.42
CA LYS A 663 -10.91 -2.22 -3.61
C LYS A 663 -10.82 -2.01 -2.09
N ASP A 664 -9.99 -1.09 -1.59
CA ASP A 664 -9.80 -0.86 -0.14
C ASP A 664 -10.36 0.49 0.36
N LYS A 665 -11.10 1.21 -0.49
CA LYS A 665 -11.54 2.59 -0.24
C LYS A 665 -13.02 2.68 0.06
N VAL A 666 -13.37 3.69 0.85
CA VAL A 666 -14.74 4.07 1.15
C VAL A 666 -14.90 5.57 0.93
N ALA A 667 -15.84 5.96 0.06
CA ALA A 667 -16.29 7.35 -0.02
C ALA A 667 -17.38 7.60 1.04
N PHE A 668 -17.27 8.68 1.81
CA PHE A 668 -18.25 9.00 2.85
C PHE A 668 -18.44 10.50 3.06
N LEU A 669 -19.60 10.85 3.60
CA LEU A 669 -19.91 12.14 4.20
C LEU A 669 -19.90 12.00 5.73
N PRO A 670 -19.61 13.08 6.50
CA PRO A 670 -19.41 12.99 7.94
C PRO A 670 -20.73 12.87 8.74
N PHE A 671 -21.78 12.29 8.17
CA PHE A 671 -23.07 12.07 8.82
C PHE A 671 -23.86 10.96 8.12
N PHE A 672 -24.87 10.42 8.81
CA PHE A 672 -25.79 9.41 8.28
C PHE A 672 -27.22 9.92 8.26
N VAL A 673 -28.01 9.42 7.30
CA VAL A 673 -29.43 9.74 7.15
C VAL A 673 -30.26 8.50 7.41
N GLU A 674 -31.33 8.63 8.18
CA GLU A 674 -32.32 7.57 8.38
C GLU A 674 -33.74 8.09 8.13
N GLN A 675 -34.62 7.19 7.73
CA GLN A 675 -36.04 7.46 7.48
C GLN A 675 -36.87 7.20 8.74
N TYR A 676 -37.82 8.09 9.00
CA TYR A 676 -38.89 7.89 9.99
C TYR A 676 -40.23 8.31 9.39
N TYR A 677 -41.32 7.99 10.07
CA TYR A 677 -42.68 8.33 9.65
C TYR A 677 -43.37 9.19 10.72
N ASP A 678 -44.11 10.20 10.26
CA ASP A 678 -45.05 10.99 11.05
C ASP A 678 -46.42 11.08 10.34
N ASP A 679 -47.33 11.90 10.86
CA ASP A 679 -48.69 12.06 10.31
C ASP A 679 -48.70 12.59 8.87
N GLU A 680 -47.63 13.23 8.41
CA GLU A 680 -47.48 13.76 7.05
C GLU A 680 -46.78 12.78 6.09
N GLY A 681 -46.34 11.61 6.58
CA GLY A 681 -45.70 10.57 5.77
C GLY A 681 -44.21 10.39 6.06
N PRO A 682 -43.40 9.94 5.07
CA PRO A 682 -41.99 9.67 5.26
C PRO A 682 -41.19 10.96 5.43
N LYS A 683 -40.31 10.98 6.42
CA LYS A 683 -39.36 12.05 6.72
C LYS A 683 -37.95 11.50 6.90
N PHE A 684 -36.95 12.36 6.80
CA PHE A 684 -35.55 11.98 6.87
C PHE A 684 -34.82 12.89 7.85
N MET A 685 -33.93 12.32 8.65
CA MET A 685 -33.14 13.08 9.62
C MET A 685 -31.70 12.62 9.65
N VAL A 686 -30.83 13.50 10.15
CA VAL A 686 -29.47 13.12 10.53
C VAL A 686 -29.54 12.17 11.73
N SER A 687 -29.20 10.90 11.57
CA SER A 687 -29.23 9.94 12.69
C SER A 687 -27.93 9.98 13.51
N LYS A 688 -26.80 10.18 12.82
CA LYS A 688 -25.45 10.20 13.43
C LYS A 688 -24.55 11.20 12.72
N ILE A 689 -23.58 11.75 13.46
CA ILE A 689 -22.55 12.65 12.95
C ILE A 689 -21.18 12.10 13.35
N LEU A 690 -20.23 12.14 12.42
CA LEU A 690 -18.83 11.84 12.66
C LEU A 690 -18.10 13.14 13.04
N GLY A 691 -17.36 13.11 14.14
CA GLY A 691 -16.68 14.29 14.70
C GLY A 691 -17.60 15.20 15.52
N THR A 692 -17.16 16.44 15.76
CA THR A 692 -17.87 17.38 16.62
C THR A 692 -19.09 17.98 15.90
N PRO A 693 -20.32 17.78 16.41
CA PRO A 693 -21.51 18.40 15.83
C PRO A 693 -21.42 19.92 15.91
N SER A 694 -22.02 20.63 14.95
CA SER A 694 -22.11 22.09 15.04
C SER A 694 -23.31 22.50 15.91
N ALA A 695 -23.34 23.76 16.33
CA ALA A 695 -24.45 24.30 17.13
C ALA A 695 -25.83 24.18 16.45
N THR A 696 -25.89 24.03 15.13
CA THR A 696 -27.13 23.96 14.36
C THR A 696 -27.34 22.62 13.65
N PHE A 697 -26.29 21.86 13.35
CA PHE A 697 -26.36 20.59 12.63
C PHE A 697 -25.93 19.46 13.59
N THR A 698 -26.92 18.83 14.22
CA THR A 698 -26.78 17.78 15.23
C THR A 698 -27.57 16.53 14.82
N ALA A 699 -27.36 15.39 15.48
CA ALA A 699 -28.27 14.26 15.33
C ALA A 699 -29.71 14.67 15.70
N GLY A 700 -30.70 14.15 14.97
CA GLY A 700 -32.12 14.45 15.12
C GLY A 700 -32.64 15.64 14.31
N VAL A 701 -31.80 16.35 13.55
CA VAL A 701 -32.26 17.45 12.67
C VAL A 701 -32.91 16.90 11.40
N PRO A 702 -34.12 17.35 11.02
CA PRO A 702 -34.75 16.95 9.77
C PRO A 702 -34.01 17.49 8.55
N ILE A 703 -33.83 16.64 7.54
CA ILE A 703 -33.30 17.01 6.23
C ILE A 703 -34.46 17.08 5.24
N THR A 704 -34.46 18.11 4.41
CA THR A 704 -35.54 18.32 3.43
C THR A 704 -35.03 18.24 1.99
N HIS A 705 -33.81 18.71 1.70
CA HIS A 705 -33.27 18.74 0.35
C HIS A 705 -31.79 18.33 0.30
N TRP A 706 -31.40 17.72 -0.82
CA TRP A 706 -30.06 17.28 -1.20
C TRP A 706 -29.69 17.93 -2.54
N ASN A 707 -28.69 18.82 -2.55
CA ASN A 707 -28.31 19.58 -3.75
C ASN A 707 -29.50 20.30 -4.43
N GLY A 708 -30.46 20.80 -3.63
CA GLY A 708 -31.65 21.49 -4.11
C GLY A 708 -32.81 20.57 -4.52
N VAL A 709 -32.60 19.26 -4.57
CA VAL A 709 -33.65 18.25 -4.85
C VAL A 709 -34.28 17.79 -3.53
N ALA A 710 -35.59 17.52 -3.50
CA ALA A 710 -36.22 16.93 -2.31
C ALA A 710 -35.51 15.61 -1.92
N ILE A 711 -35.21 15.42 -0.64
CA ILE A 711 -34.33 14.30 -0.21
C ILE A 711 -34.89 12.92 -0.60
N GLU A 712 -36.20 12.74 -0.57
CA GLU A 712 -36.84 11.49 -1.01
C GLU A 712 -36.55 11.19 -2.49
N THR A 713 -36.67 12.20 -3.35
CA THR A 713 -36.33 12.08 -4.77
C THR A 713 -34.86 11.76 -4.97
N ALA A 714 -33.96 12.42 -4.22
CA ALA A 714 -32.53 12.15 -4.28
C ALA A 714 -32.19 10.69 -3.88
N ILE A 715 -32.86 10.15 -2.86
CA ILE A 715 -32.73 8.75 -2.45
C ILE A 715 -33.24 7.81 -3.55
N LEU A 716 -34.40 8.11 -4.15
CA LEU A 716 -34.98 7.30 -5.22
C LEU A 716 -34.10 7.30 -6.48
N ASP A 717 -33.50 8.43 -6.84
CA ASP A 717 -32.56 8.52 -7.95
C ASP A 717 -31.26 7.76 -7.67
N ASN A 718 -30.74 7.85 -6.44
CA ASN A 718 -29.61 7.04 -6.01
C ASN A 718 -29.95 5.53 -5.99
N ALA A 719 -31.17 5.15 -5.60
CA ALA A 719 -31.65 3.76 -5.60
C ALA A 719 -31.78 3.16 -7.01
N LYS A 720 -31.84 3.96 -8.07
CA LYS A 720 -31.78 3.47 -9.48
C LYS A 720 -30.39 2.99 -9.87
N LYS A 721 -29.35 3.49 -9.20
CA LYS A 721 -27.94 3.15 -9.48
C LYS A 721 -27.46 1.88 -8.76
N HIS A 722 -28.32 1.25 -7.95
CA HIS A 722 -27.96 0.09 -7.12
C HIS A 722 -28.85 -1.12 -7.43
N ALA A 723 -28.26 -2.31 -7.36
CA ALA A 723 -29.00 -3.56 -7.40
C ALA A 723 -29.94 -3.70 -6.17
N GLY A 724 -30.96 -4.53 -6.33
CA GLY A 724 -31.84 -4.95 -5.25
C GLY A 724 -33.06 -5.65 -5.84
N SER A 725 -33.34 -6.86 -5.35
CA SER A 725 -34.31 -7.77 -5.93
C SER A 725 -35.77 -7.26 -5.84
N ASN A 726 -36.03 -6.27 -4.98
CA ASN A 726 -37.30 -5.54 -4.90
C ASN A 726 -37.13 -4.05 -4.54
N ASP A 727 -38.22 -3.28 -4.65
CA ASP A 727 -38.19 -1.82 -4.49
C ASP A 727 -37.86 -1.36 -3.07
N GLU A 728 -38.30 -2.07 -2.03
CA GLU A 728 -37.96 -1.71 -0.63
C GLU A 728 -36.45 -1.93 -0.39
N ALA A 729 -35.88 -3.01 -0.92
CA ALA A 729 -34.44 -3.28 -0.84
C ALA A 729 -33.61 -2.24 -1.61
N ARG A 730 -34.05 -1.87 -2.81
CA ARG A 730 -33.40 -0.81 -3.60
C ARG A 730 -33.46 0.54 -2.90
N PHE A 731 -34.62 0.91 -2.35
CA PHE A 731 -34.79 2.15 -1.61
C PHE A 731 -33.87 2.20 -0.38
N ALA A 732 -33.84 1.13 0.43
CA ALA A 732 -32.98 1.04 1.60
C ALA A 732 -31.50 1.20 1.25
N ARG A 733 -31.05 0.59 0.14
CA ARG A 733 -29.67 0.75 -0.37
C ARG A 733 -29.40 2.14 -0.91
N GLY A 734 -30.35 2.74 -1.61
CA GLY A 734 -30.25 4.13 -2.06
C GLY A 734 -30.13 5.10 -0.89
N LEU A 735 -30.79 4.81 0.24
CA LEU A 735 -30.67 5.59 1.48
C LEU A 735 -29.30 5.39 2.14
N ASP A 736 -28.85 4.14 2.34
CA ASP A 736 -27.58 3.85 3.01
C ASP A 736 -26.36 4.38 2.21
N SER A 737 -26.42 4.29 0.87
CA SER A 737 -25.35 4.75 -0.03
C SER A 737 -25.35 6.25 -0.31
N LEU A 738 -26.34 6.98 0.21
CA LEU A 738 -26.46 8.43 0.03
C LEU A 738 -25.30 9.18 0.71
N THR A 739 -24.82 8.69 1.86
CA THR A 739 -23.71 9.31 2.59
C THR A 739 -22.48 8.41 2.72
N PHE A 740 -22.52 7.17 2.20
CA PHE A 740 -21.48 6.19 2.46
C PHE A 740 -21.40 5.11 1.37
N ARG A 741 -20.29 5.03 0.64
CA ARG A 741 -20.09 4.12 -0.49
C ARG A 741 -18.78 3.35 -0.39
N PRO A 742 -18.83 2.04 -0.11
CA PRO A 742 -17.65 1.20 -0.24
C PRO A 742 -17.26 1.02 -1.72
N LEU A 743 -16.08 1.50 -2.09
CA LEU A 743 -15.67 1.60 -3.49
C LEU A 743 -15.27 0.26 -4.10
N ALA A 744 -15.08 -0.80 -3.31
CA ALA A 744 -14.86 -2.15 -3.84
C ALA A 744 -16.02 -2.68 -4.69
N VAL A 745 -17.25 -2.19 -4.46
CA VAL A 745 -18.48 -2.71 -5.07
C VAL A 745 -19.45 -1.61 -5.52
N MET A 746 -19.10 -0.35 -5.32
CA MET A 746 -19.88 0.81 -5.75
C MET A 746 -18.97 1.83 -6.42
N LEU A 747 -19.49 2.52 -7.42
CA LEU A 747 -18.79 3.65 -8.00
C LEU A 747 -18.72 4.82 -7.01
N PRO A 748 -17.64 5.62 -7.06
CA PRO A 748 -17.59 6.85 -6.32
C PRO A 748 -18.78 7.78 -6.67
N PRO A 749 -19.25 8.62 -5.74
CA PRO A 749 -20.26 9.64 -6.01
C PRO A 749 -19.89 10.50 -7.23
N GLU A 750 -20.88 10.91 -8.02
CA GLU A 750 -20.65 11.82 -9.15
C GLU A 750 -20.25 13.22 -8.67
N GLU A 751 -20.90 13.67 -7.61
CA GLU A 751 -20.75 14.98 -6.98
C GLU A 751 -19.57 15.03 -6.00
N ASP A 752 -18.68 16.01 -6.14
CA ASP A 752 -17.54 16.18 -5.21
C ASP A 752 -17.95 16.78 -3.85
N TRP A 753 -19.10 17.45 -3.81
CA TRP A 753 -19.71 17.98 -2.59
C TRP A 753 -21.24 17.96 -2.66
N VAL A 754 -21.86 18.02 -1.49
CA VAL A 754 -23.31 18.04 -1.31
C VAL A 754 -23.70 19.20 -0.43
N THR A 755 -24.70 19.97 -0.85
CA THR A 755 -25.38 20.98 -0.05
C THR A 755 -26.70 20.44 0.49
N VAL A 756 -26.80 20.37 1.82
CA VAL A 756 -27.96 19.84 2.53
C VAL A 756 -28.80 20.98 3.09
N ARG A 757 -30.11 20.98 2.80
CA ARG A 757 -31.09 21.86 3.46
C ARG A 757 -31.73 21.14 4.64
N TYR A 758 -31.55 21.67 5.84
CA TYR A 758 -32.06 21.09 7.09
C TYR A 758 -32.80 22.11 7.94
N ILE A 759 -33.61 21.63 8.90
CA ILE A 759 -34.33 22.47 9.86
C ILE A 759 -33.58 22.45 11.20
N ASP A 760 -33.12 23.62 11.68
CA ASP A 760 -32.39 23.74 12.95
C ASP A 760 -33.31 23.54 14.17
N GLY A 761 -32.72 23.38 15.37
CA GLY A 761 -33.49 23.21 16.62
C GLY A 761 -34.42 24.37 16.99
N LYS A 762 -34.42 25.48 16.25
CA LYS A 762 -35.36 26.60 16.39
C LYS A 762 -36.39 26.67 15.25
N GLY A 763 -36.49 25.61 14.42
CA GLY A 763 -37.44 25.55 13.30
C GLY A 763 -37.02 26.35 12.06
N ARG A 764 -35.78 26.85 11.98
CA ARG A 764 -35.34 27.69 10.85
C ARG A 764 -34.64 26.83 9.79
N ALA A 765 -34.97 27.07 8.52
CA ALA A 765 -34.28 26.44 7.41
C ALA A 765 -32.83 26.93 7.29
N ARG A 766 -31.89 25.99 7.15
CA ARG A 766 -30.45 26.23 7.02
C ARG A 766 -29.87 25.39 5.88
N TYR A 767 -28.74 25.83 5.35
CA TYR A 767 -27.96 25.12 4.34
C TYR A 767 -26.57 24.84 4.87
N ARG A 768 -26.03 23.67 4.55
CA ARG A 768 -24.64 23.33 4.84
C ARG A 768 -24.06 22.45 3.74
N THR A 769 -22.86 22.78 3.30
CA THR A 769 -22.13 22.05 2.27
C THR A 769 -21.09 21.12 2.90
N PHE A 770 -21.02 19.91 2.40
CA PHE A 770 -20.09 18.86 2.82
C PHE A 770 -19.36 18.32 1.60
N LYS A 771 -18.05 18.17 1.68
CA LYS A 771 -17.24 17.54 0.63
C LYS A 771 -17.26 16.03 0.83
N TRP A 772 -17.33 15.27 -0.25
CA TRP A 772 -17.11 13.82 -0.19
C TRP A 772 -15.65 13.54 0.14
N LEU A 773 -15.46 12.63 1.08
CA LEU A 773 -14.15 12.19 1.54
C LEU A 773 -13.95 10.73 1.15
N VAL A 774 -12.73 10.35 0.79
CA VAL A 774 -12.36 8.97 0.50
C VAL A 774 -11.34 8.54 1.53
N GLY A 775 -11.70 7.54 2.32
CA GLY A 775 -10.88 6.96 3.37
C GLY A 775 -10.44 5.54 3.05
N SER A 776 -9.25 5.15 3.49
CA SER A 776 -8.87 3.72 3.53
C SER A 776 -9.32 3.10 4.84
N VAL A 777 -9.92 1.93 4.77
CA VAL A 777 -10.26 1.12 5.95
C VAL A 777 -9.20 0.04 6.05
N HIS A 778 -8.47 -0.05 7.17
CA HIS A 778 -7.32 -0.94 7.40
C HIS A 778 -7.38 -2.30 6.67
N SER A 779 -6.19 -2.77 6.25
CA SER A 779 -5.95 -4.11 5.70
C SER A 779 -6.66 -5.19 6.50
N ASN A 780 -6.67 -5.20 7.84
CA ASN A 780 -7.28 -6.30 8.61
C ASN A 780 -8.78 -6.58 8.34
N ILE A 781 -9.60 -5.59 7.95
CA ILE A 781 -11.01 -5.87 7.56
C ILE A 781 -11.06 -6.58 6.20
N TRP A 782 -10.19 -6.14 5.29
CA TRP A 782 -10.01 -6.74 3.98
C TRP A 782 -9.25 -8.06 4.05
N ASP A 783 -8.24 -8.21 4.91
CA ASP A 783 -7.49 -9.42 5.21
C ASP A 783 -8.38 -10.45 5.89
N ASP A 784 -9.35 -10.07 6.75
CA ASP A 784 -10.35 -11.00 7.27
C ASP A 784 -11.34 -11.42 6.18
N LEU A 785 -11.76 -10.50 5.30
CA LEU A 785 -12.64 -10.80 4.15
C LEU A 785 -11.91 -11.60 3.05
N GLU A 786 -10.62 -11.37 2.85
CA GLU A 786 -9.74 -12.06 1.91
C GLU A 786 -9.22 -13.38 2.50
N ASN A 787 -9.02 -13.50 3.82
CA ASN A 787 -8.79 -14.79 4.49
C ASN A 787 -10.07 -15.64 4.53
N ASP A 788 -11.27 -15.03 4.54
CA ASP A 788 -12.53 -15.73 4.29
C ASP A 788 -12.67 -16.13 2.80
N GLN A 789 -11.99 -15.41 1.87
CA GLN A 789 -11.82 -15.81 0.46
C GLN A 789 -10.62 -16.74 0.23
N ALA A 790 -9.71 -16.90 1.20
CA ALA A 790 -8.68 -17.92 1.15
C ALA A 790 -9.42 -19.25 1.08
N ILE A 791 -9.09 -20.02 0.04
CA ILE A 791 -9.72 -21.29 -0.35
C ILE A 791 -9.94 -22.15 0.90
N SER A 792 -11.15 -22.09 1.45
CA SER A 792 -11.52 -22.70 2.71
C SER A 792 -12.95 -23.21 2.65
N LYS A 793 -13.31 -24.14 3.53
CA LYS A 793 -14.66 -24.71 3.69
C LYS A 793 -15.76 -23.63 3.83
N PHE A 794 -15.41 -22.43 4.29
CA PHE A 794 -16.32 -21.33 4.49
C PHE A 794 -16.80 -20.70 3.16
N SER A 795 -15.86 -20.49 2.23
CA SER A 795 -16.11 -19.83 0.94
C SER A 795 -17.16 -20.56 0.06
N THR A 796 -17.26 -21.89 0.17
CA THR A 796 -18.15 -22.69 -0.69
C THR A 796 -19.63 -22.66 -0.26
N SER A 797 -19.89 -22.23 0.99
CA SER A 797 -21.21 -22.28 1.64
C SER A 797 -21.67 -20.89 2.13
N ALA A 798 -20.96 -19.84 1.72
CA ALA A 798 -21.25 -18.46 2.09
C ALA A 798 -22.38 -17.87 1.25
N GLY A 799 -23.28 -17.14 1.92
CA GLY A 799 -24.37 -16.36 1.33
C GLY A 799 -24.53 -15.08 2.12
N TYR A 800 -23.84 -14.02 1.71
CA TYR A 800 -23.91 -12.74 2.39
C TYR A 800 -23.79 -11.56 1.42
N ASP A 801 -24.48 -10.49 1.81
CA ASP A 801 -24.37 -9.16 1.23
C ASP A 801 -23.04 -8.51 1.65
N TYR A 802 -22.09 -8.52 0.72
CA TYR A 802 -20.77 -7.95 0.91
C TYR A 802 -20.82 -6.45 1.24
N THR A 803 -21.72 -5.72 0.58
CA THR A 803 -21.88 -4.28 0.75
C THR A 803 -22.34 -3.94 2.16
N THR A 804 -23.39 -4.61 2.64
CA THR A 804 -23.96 -4.34 3.97
C THR A 804 -22.99 -4.76 5.08
N GLU A 805 -22.29 -5.89 4.93
CA GLU A 805 -21.27 -6.32 5.89
C GLU A 805 -20.12 -5.31 5.98
N LEU A 806 -19.66 -4.80 4.84
CA LEU A 806 -18.60 -3.79 4.80
C LEU A 806 -19.06 -2.48 5.46
N ILE A 807 -20.26 -1.99 5.11
CA ILE A 807 -20.88 -0.83 5.77
C ILE A 807 -20.98 -1.05 7.28
N HIS A 808 -21.38 -2.25 7.72
CA HIS A 808 -21.55 -2.57 9.13
C HIS A 808 -20.21 -2.63 9.87
N LYS A 809 -19.23 -3.40 9.38
CA LYS A 809 -17.88 -3.49 9.98
C LYS A 809 -17.26 -2.10 10.10
N THR A 810 -17.42 -1.28 9.07
CA THR A 810 -16.94 0.08 9.06
C THR A 810 -17.72 0.97 10.04
N LYS A 811 -19.06 0.94 10.08
CA LYS A 811 -19.89 1.64 11.10
C LYS A 811 -19.52 1.21 12.54
N LEU A 812 -19.23 -0.07 12.79
CA LEU A 812 -18.77 -0.58 14.09
C LEU A 812 -17.42 0.02 14.49
N HIS A 813 -16.49 0.12 13.53
CA HIS A 813 -15.21 0.78 13.75
C HIS A 813 -15.39 2.25 14.17
N PHE A 814 -16.31 2.98 13.53
CA PHE A 814 -16.59 4.40 13.83
C PHE A 814 -17.25 4.64 15.20
N PHE A 815 -18.28 3.86 15.54
CA PHE A 815 -19.17 4.18 16.66
C PHE A 815 -19.02 3.28 17.89
N ALA A 816 -18.35 2.13 17.76
CA ALA A 816 -18.15 1.18 18.85
C ALA A 816 -16.71 0.60 18.86
N PRO A 817 -15.66 1.44 18.87
CA PRO A 817 -14.27 0.98 18.72
C PRO A 817 -13.84 -0.02 19.80
N LYS A 818 -14.40 0.06 21.02
CA LYS A 818 -14.16 -0.93 22.09
C LYS A 818 -14.71 -2.33 21.76
N VAL A 819 -15.83 -2.41 21.05
CA VAL A 819 -16.42 -3.69 20.63
C VAL A 819 -15.59 -4.28 19.48
N ALA A 820 -15.16 -3.44 18.54
CA ALA A 820 -14.26 -3.84 17.45
C ALA A 820 -12.90 -4.34 17.98
N LEU A 821 -12.30 -3.65 18.95
CA LEU A 821 -11.03 -4.06 19.58
C LEU A 821 -11.15 -5.42 20.29
N ASN A 822 -12.28 -5.67 20.97
CA ASN A 822 -12.51 -6.92 21.70
C ASN A 822 -12.74 -8.12 20.78
N ALA A 823 -13.33 -7.92 19.60
CA ALA A 823 -13.46 -8.96 18.59
C ALA A 823 -12.09 -9.33 17.99
N LEU A 824 -11.22 -8.33 17.77
CA LEU A 824 -9.87 -8.52 17.26
C LEU A 824 -8.95 -9.25 18.25
N SER A 825 -9.04 -8.96 19.55
CA SER A 825 -8.24 -9.63 20.56
C SER A 825 -8.63 -11.10 20.77
N ALA A 826 -9.91 -11.46 20.62
CA ALA A 826 -10.37 -12.85 20.68
C ALA A 826 -9.86 -13.70 19.50
N SER A 827 -9.67 -13.11 18.31
CA SER A 827 -9.18 -13.83 17.12
C SER A 827 -7.73 -14.32 17.24
N LYS A 828 -6.91 -13.70 18.11
CA LYS A 828 -5.50 -14.05 18.32
C LYS A 828 -5.28 -15.22 19.28
N GLU A 829 -6.25 -15.54 20.13
CA GLU A 829 -6.18 -16.71 21.03
C GLU A 829 -6.83 -17.93 20.39
N LYS A 830 -6.12 -18.58 19.45
CA LYS A 830 -6.54 -19.90 18.94
C LYS A 830 -6.42 -20.96 20.05
N SER A 831 -7.52 -21.20 20.76
CA SER A 831 -7.70 -22.38 21.61
C SER A 831 -7.83 -23.65 20.76
N LYS A 832 -7.00 -24.66 21.03
CA LYS A 832 -6.96 -25.98 20.37
C LYS A 832 -8.15 -26.90 20.68
N ASN A 833 -9.20 -26.44 21.38
CA ASN A 833 -10.36 -27.27 21.72
C ASN A 833 -11.61 -26.91 20.89
N SER A 834 -12.04 -27.84 20.04
CA SER A 834 -13.12 -27.69 19.06
C SER A 834 -14.53 -27.49 19.65
N GLU A 835 -14.74 -27.75 20.95
CA GLU A 835 -16.08 -27.74 21.58
C GLU A 835 -16.28 -26.71 22.70
N ALA A 836 -15.26 -25.90 23.03
CA ALA A 836 -15.42 -24.85 24.04
C ALA A 836 -15.96 -23.56 23.39
N PHE A 837 -17.06 -23.02 23.94
CA PHE A 837 -17.63 -21.73 23.55
C PHE A 837 -16.77 -20.59 24.08
N ASP A 838 -16.15 -19.80 23.20
CA ASP A 838 -15.59 -18.52 23.60
C ASP A 838 -16.73 -17.48 23.65
N LYS A 839 -17.02 -17.01 24.87
CA LYS A 839 -18.06 -15.99 25.10
C LYS A 839 -17.65 -14.64 24.50
N ALA A 840 -16.35 -14.37 24.37
CA ALA A 840 -15.86 -13.13 23.78
C ALA A 840 -16.16 -13.08 22.26
N GLU A 841 -15.86 -14.16 21.54
CA GLU A 841 -16.08 -14.33 20.09
C GLU A 841 -17.51 -13.97 19.65
N PHE A 842 -18.52 -14.64 20.21
CA PHE A 842 -19.91 -14.47 19.74
C PHE A 842 -20.65 -13.27 20.34
N SER A 843 -20.09 -12.60 21.35
CA SER A 843 -20.73 -11.44 21.99
C SER A 843 -20.92 -10.24 21.04
N ALA A 844 -20.12 -10.15 19.97
CA ALA A 844 -20.27 -9.12 18.94
C ALA A 844 -21.47 -9.36 18.00
N HIS A 845 -21.91 -10.61 17.83
CA HIS A 845 -23.00 -10.99 16.92
C HIS A 845 -24.39 -10.87 17.54
N PHE A 846 -24.49 -10.91 18.87
CA PHE A 846 -25.77 -10.96 19.58
C PHE A 846 -25.90 -9.82 20.58
N LYS A 847 -27.08 -9.22 20.65
CA LYS A 847 -27.48 -8.33 21.76
C LYS A 847 -28.75 -8.83 22.40
N THR A 848 -28.74 -8.99 23.72
CA THR A 848 -29.88 -9.51 24.48
C THR A 848 -30.41 -8.49 25.48
N MET A 849 -31.72 -8.46 25.69
CA MET A 849 -32.37 -7.75 26.80
C MET A 849 -33.66 -8.44 27.22
N VAL A 850 -34.22 -8.06 28.37
CA VAL A 850 -35.56 -8.46 28.81
C VAL A 850 -36.43 -7.22 28.76
N LEU A 851 -37.55 -7.31 28.04
CA LEU A 851 -38.53 -6.23 27.88
C LEU A 851 -39.63 -6.35 28.94
N ASP A 852 -40.41 -5.28 29.06
CA ASP A 852 -41.59 -5.24 29.92
C ASP A 852 -42.56 -6.38 29.58
N GLY A 853 -43.22 -6.94 30.60
CA GLY A 853 -44.06 -8.14 30.44
C GLY A 853 -43.28 -9.47 30.38
N ASN A 854 -41.98 -9.47 30.74
CA ASN A 854 -41.11 -10.65 30.77
C ASN A 854 -41.01 -11.34 29.40
N VAL A 855 -40.65 -10.54 28.38
CA VAL A 855 -40.38 -11.00 27.01
C VAL A 855 -38.86 -10.92 26.76
N GLY A 856 -38.26 -12.02 26.29
CA GLY A 856 -36.84 -12.01 25.92
C GLY A 856 -36.65 -11.33 24.57
N TYR A 857 -35.60 -10.53 24.40
CA TYR A 857 -35.23 -9.93 23.12
C TYR A 857 -33.81 -10.36 22.76
N ILE A 858 -33.63 -10.89 21.55
CA ILE A 858 -32.32 -11.20 20.97
C ILE A 858 -32.22 -10.54 19.60
N ARG A 859 -31.21 -9.69 19.42
CA ARG A 859 -30.82 -9.17 18.11
C ARG A 859 -29.66 -9.98 17.56
N ILE A 860 -29.75 -10.38 16.29
CA ILE A 860 -28.68 -11.05 15.55
C ILE A 860 -28.19 -10.08 14.46
N TYR A 861 -26.96 -9.59 14.63
CA TYR A 861 -26.38 -8.58 13.76
C TYR A 861 -25.87 -9.11 12.42
N SER A 862 -25.32 -10.31 12.42
CA SER A 862 -24.79 -10.99 11.23
C SER A 862 -24.73 -12.50 11.48
N PHE A 863 -25.00 -13.31 10.46
CA PHE A 863 -24.76 -14.76 10.47
C PHE A 863 -23.34 -15.11 10.00
N ASN A 864 -22.49 -14.11 9.79
CA ASN A 864 -21.12 -14.31 9.34
C ASN A 864 -20.27 -14.95 10.45
N THR A 865 -19.89 -16.22 10.31
CA THR A 865 -19.08 -16.93 11.30
C THR A 865 -18.40 -18.15 10.69
N THR A 866 -17.16 -18.40 11.07
CA THR A 866 -16.41 -19.60 10.66
C THR A 866 -16.81 -20.85 11.46
N ARG A 867 -17.58 -20.71 12.55
CA ARG A 867 -17.98 -21.79 13.47
C ARG A 867 -19.50 -21.89 13.64
N PRO A 868 -20.27 -22.23 12.59
CA PRO A 868 -21.74 -22.16 12.57
C PRO A 868 -22.43 -22.98 13.67
N LYS A 869 -21.91 -24.18 13.99
CA LYS A 869 -22.48 -25.03 15.05
C LYS A 869 -22.31 -24.42 16.44
N ALA A 870 -21.13 -23.87 16.73
CA ALA A 870 -20.84 -23.20 17.99
C ALA A 870 -21.69 -21.93 18.15
N PHE A 871 -21.85 -21.16 17.07
CA PHE A 871 -22.72 -19.98 17.00
C PHE A 871 -24.17 -20.30 17.38
N ALA A 872 -24.75 -21.35 16.80
CA ALA A 872 -26.12 -21.77 17.09
C ALA A 872 -26.31 -22.30 18.53
N LEU A 873 -25.34 -23.05 19.05
CA LEU A 873 -25.36 -23.51 20.44
C LEU A 873 -25.22 -22.34 21.43
N TYR A 874 -24.46 -21.29 21.10
CA TYR A 874 -24.40 -20.07 21.89
C TYR A 874 -25.75 -19.33 21.88
N PHE A 875 -26.38 -19.17 20.72
CA PHE A 875 -27.73 -18.61 20.61
C PHE A 875 -28.75 -19.41 21.45
N LYS A 876 -28.70 -20.74 21.39
CA LYS A 876 -29.52 -21.63 22.23
C LYS A 876 -29.30 -21.38 23.72
N LYS A 877 -28.07 -21.11 24.16
CA LYS A 877 -27.76 -20.75 25.55
C LYS A 877 -28.37 -19.39 25.93
N LEU A 878 -28.33 -18.41 25.03
CA LEU A 878 -28.98 -17.11 25.25
C LEU A 878 -30.50 -17.29 25.42
N LEU A 879 -31.15 -18.08 24.57
CA LEU A 879 -32.58 -18.41 24.70
C LEU A 879 -32.94 -19.11 26.02
N GLN A 880 -32.04 -19.95 26.54
CA GLN A 880 -32.22 -20.64 27.81
C GLN A 880 -32.02 -19.72 29.02
N SER A 881 -31.32 -18.60 28.85
CA SER A 881 -31.13 -17.63 29.93
C SER A 881 -32.41 -16.86 30.30
N PHE A 882 -33.39 -16.81 29.40
CA PHE A 882 -34.68 -16.18 29.66
C PHE A 882 -35.61 -17.06 30.49
N LYS A 883 -36.24 -16.45 31.51
CA LYS A 883 -37.27 -17.08 32.35
C LYS A 883 -38.65 -17.21 31.67
N THR A 884 -38.73 -16.91 30.37
CA THR A 884 -39.94 -16.90 29.56
C THR A 884 -39.76 -17.75 28.31
N ASP A 885 -40.87 -18.20 27.72
CA ASP A 885 -40.91 -18.83 26.39
C ASP A 885 -41.25 -17.82 25.28
N LYS A 886 -41.60 -16.58 25.63
CA LYS A 886 -41.90 -15.48 24.70
C LYS A 886 -40.62 -14.75 24.32
N VAL A 887 -40.27 -14.72 23.04
CA VAL A 887 -39.03 -14.13 22.55
C VAL A 887 -39.25 -13.28 21.30
N ILE A 888 -38.61 -12.13 21.23
CA ILE A 888 -38.46 -11.33 20.02
C ILE A 888 -37.06 -11.59 19.45
N VAL A 889 -36.99 -12.00 18.19
CA VAL A 889 -35.74 -12.13 17.44
C VAL A 889 -35.70 -10.99 16.42
N ASP A 890 -34.69 -10.12 16.48
CA ASP A 890 -34.53 -8.98 15.58
C ASP A 890 -33.33 -9.22 14.67
N ILE A 891 -33.59 -9.30 13.36
CA ILE A 891 -32.55 -9.48 12.32
C ILE A 891 -32.51 -8.31 11.34
N ARG A 892 -33.10 -7.16 11.68
CA ARG A 892 -33.04 -5.96 10.83
C ARG A 892 -31.59 -5.57 10.55
N ASN A 893 -31.29 -5.16 9.32
CA ASN A 893 -29.97 -4.77 8.84
C ASN A 893 -28.91 -5.89 8.99
N ASN A 894 -29.35 -7.15 8.83
CA ASN A 894 -28.47 -8.31 8.81
C ASN A 894 -28.29 -8.78 7.36
N GLY A 895 -27.12 -8.48 6.78
CA GLY A 895 -26.78 -8.82 5.39
C GLY A 895 -26.57 -10.31 5.10
N GLY A 896 -26.70 -11.19 6.10
CA GLY A 896 -26.56 -12.63 5.93
C GLY A 896 -25.26 -13.18 6.55
N GLY A 897 -24.64 -14.15 5.90
CA GLY A 897 -23.43 -14.80 6.40
C GLY A 897 -23.32 -16.26 5.97
N HIS A 898 -23.04 -17.13 6.94
CA HIS A 898 -22.98 -18.56 6.69
C HIS A 898 -24.38 -19.17 6.66
N VAL A 899 -24.74 -19.84 5.56
CA VAL A 899 -26.05 -20.52 5.42
C VAL A 899 -26.31 -21.51 6.55
N TRP A 900 -25.30 -22.33 6.90
CA TRP A 900 -25.41 -23.28 8.02
C TRP A 900 -25.72 -22.59 9.35
N ALA A 901 -25.11 -21.43 9.63
CA ALA A 901 -25.39 -20.70 10.87
C ALA A 901 -26.87 -20.27 10.94
N SER A 902 -27.44 -19.75 9.85
CA SER A 902 -28.86 -19.40 9.82
C SER A 902 -29.77 -20.62 10.06
N GLU A 903 -29.51 -21.74 9.40
CA GLU A 903 -30.36 -22.93 9.51
C GLU A 903 -30.19 -23.67 10.83
N PHE A 904 -28.98 -23.65 11.40
CA PHE A 904 -28.69 -24.18 12.73
C PHE A 904 -29.39 -23.38 13.83
N VAL A 905 -29.44 -22.05 13.71
CA VAL A 905 -30.16 -21.19 14.66
C VAL A 905 -31.66 -21.46 14.62
N LEU A 906 -32.25 -21.76 13.45
CA LEU A 906 -33.66 -22.15 13.35
C LEU A 906 -33.97 -23.41 14.18
N GLN A 907 -33.08 -24.41 14.18
CA GLN A 907 -33.27 -25.62 14.99
C GLN A 907 -33.41 -25.30 16.48
N ALA A 908 -32.79 -24.22 16.98
CA ALA A 908 -32.81 -23.86 18.39
C ALA A 908 -34.15 -23.25 18.87
N LEU A 909 -35.15 -23.06 17.98
CA LEU A 909 -36.43 -22.42 18.31
C LEU A 909 -37.57 -23.40 18.63
N LYS A 910 -37.50 -24.65 18.14
CA LYS A 910 -38.53 -25.68 18.34
C LYS A 910 -37.92 -27.07 18.60
N LYS A 911 -38.74 -28.02 19.04
CA LYS A 911 -38.36 -29.40 19.33
C LYS A 911 -38.27 -30.26 18.08
N GLU A 912 -39.20 -30.07 17.16
CA GLU A 912 -39.34 -30.86 15.95
C GLU A 912 -38.25 -30.46 14.93
N PRO A 913 -37.71 -31.40 14.14
CA PRO A 913 -36.69 -31.08 13.15
C PRO A 913 -37.24 -30.11 12.10
N ILE A 914 -36.43 -29.11 11.73
CA ILE A 914 -36.68 -28.24 10.58
C ILE A 914 -35.82 -28.75 9.43
N THR A 915 -36.41 -28.93 8.24
CA THR A 915 -35.65 -29.37 7.06
C THR A 915 -34.90 -28.19 6.46
N PRO A 916 -33.56 -28.26 6.29
CA PRO A 916 -32.80 -27.22 5.60
C PRO A 916 -33.31 -27.00 4.18
N GLN A 917 -33.22 -25.78 3.66
CA GLN A 917 -33.63 -25.41 2.32
C GLN A 917 -32.76 -26.08 1.26
N ASN A 918 -33.39 -26.43 0.13
CA ASN A 918 -32.70 -27.07 -0.99
C ASN A 918 -32.05 -26.02 -1.89
N ALA A 919 -30.98 -26.39 -2.57
CA ALA A 919 -30.31 -25.54 -3.55
C ALA A 919 -30.07 -26.28 -4.87
N GLN A 920 -30.18 -25.58 -6.00
CA GLN A 920 -30.00 -26.13 -7.35
C GLN A 920 -28.91 -25.39 -8.11
N PHE A 921 -28.09 -26.13 -8.85
CA PHE A 921 -27.22 -25.56 -9.88
C PHE A 921 -27.98 -25.34 -11.19
N VAL A 922 -27.55 -24.37 -11.97
CA VAL A 922 -27.85 -24.33 -13.41
C VAL A 922 -27.09 -25.47 -14.10
N ASN A 923 -27.72 -26.07 -15.10
CA ASN A 923 -27.11 -27.10 -15.91
C ASN A 923 -26.17 -26.47 -16.95
N SER A 924 -24.85 -26.60 -16.77
CA SER A 924 -23.84 -26.11 -17.71
C SER A 924 -22.60 -27.01 -17.71
N GLY A 925 -21.76 -26.91 -18.75
CA GLY A 925 -20.50 -27.65 -18.80
C GLY A 925 -19.56 -27.33 -17.63
N LEU A 926 -19.63 -26.11 -17.10
CA LEU A 926 -18.86 -25.68 -15.93
C LEU A 926 -19.36 -26.35 -14.64
N THR A 927 -20.66 -26.29 -14.35
CA THR A 927 -21.21 -26.86 -13.11
C THR A 927 -21.10 -28.37 -13.09
N GLU A 928 -21.22 -29.02 -14.26
CA GLU A 928 -20.96 -30.45 -14.42
C GLU A 928 -19.49 -30.78 -14.12
N ALA A 929 -18.54 -30.04 -14.70
CA ALA A 929 -17.11 -30.25 -14.47
C ALA A 929 -16.76 -30.10 -12.99
N ILE A 930 -17.23 -29.04 -12.34
CA ILE A 930 -16.99 -28.78 -10.91
C ILE A 930 -17.58 -29.91 -10.06
N CYS A 931 -18.84 -30.30 -10.29
CA CYS A 931 -19.46 -31.37 -9.50
C CYS A 931 -18.73 -32.70 -9.70
N ARG A 932 -18.28 -33.02 -10.92
CA ARG A 932 -17.50 -34.23 -11.20
C ARG A 932 -16.14 -34.23 -10.49
N ILE A 933 -15.43 -33.10 -10.50
CA ILE A 933 -14.11 -32.96 -9.85
C ILE A 933 -14.22 -33.06 -8.33
N HIS A 934 -15.32 -32.53 -7.75
CA HIS A 934 -15.46 -32.33 -6.30
C HIS A 934 -16.51 -33.25 -5.64
N SER A 935 -16.57 -34.52 -6.04
CA SER A 935 -17.49 -35.54 -5.51
C SER A 935 -16.79 -36.80 -4.97
N PRO A 936 -16.24 -36.78 -3.74
CA PRO A 936 -15.99 -35.61 -2.91
C PRO A 936 -14.69 -34.89 -3.32
N SER A 937 -14.53 -33.63 -2.91
CA SER A 937 -13.32 -32.88 -3.21
C SER A 937 -12.09 -33.41 -2.46
N THR A 938 -11.00 -33.67 -3.19
CA THR A 938 -9.69 -33.99 -2.61
C THR A 938 -8.82 -32.74 -2.40
N SER A 939 -9.05 -31.68 -3.17
CA SER A 939 -8.29 -30.43 -3.14
C SER A 939 -8.84 -29.41 -2.13
N LEU A 940 -10.09 -29.57 -1.70
CA LEU A 940 -10.80 -28.64 -0.83
C LEU A 940 -11.55 -29.40 0.26
N ASN A 941 -10.93 -29.49 1.44
CA ASN A 941 -11.46 -30.27 2.57
C ASN A 941 -12.85 -29.74 3.01
N GLY A 942 -13.87 -30.61 2.97
CA GLY A 942 -15.23 -30.29 3.39
C GLY A 942 -16.16 -29.78 2.30
N LEU A 943 -15.71 -29.71 1.03
CA LEU A 943 -16.59 -29.56 -0.13
C LEU A 943 -16.96 -30.95 -0.67
N ASP A 944 -18.25 -31.26 -0.65
CA ASP A 944 -18.79 -32.48 -1.22
C ASP A 944 -20.00 -32.15 -2.10
N LEU A 945 -19.85 -32.39 -3.40
CA LEU A 945 -20.88 -32.15 -4.40
C LEU A 945 -21.46 -33.46 -4.96
N THR A 946 -21.23 -34.59 -4.27
CA THR A 946 -21.63 -35.93 -4.73
C THR A 946 -23.12 -36.01 -5.04
N ASP A 947 -23.97 -35.44 -4.19
CA ASP A 947 -25.42 -35.40 -4.39
C ASP A 947 -25.80 -34.75 -5.73
N TRP A 948 -25.16 -33.61 -6.06
CA TRP A 948 -25.42 -32.91 -7.32
C TRP A 948 -24.82 -33.61 -8.54
N ASN A 949 -23.64 -34.22 -8.41
CA ASN A 949 -22.93 -34.89 -9.52
C ASN A 949 -23.76 -36.02 -10.13
N THR A 950 -24.43 -36.83 -9.30
CA THR A 950 -25.30 -37.91 -9.79
C THR A 950 -26.39 -37.38 -10.71
N THR A 951 -27.00 -36.25 -10.35
CA THR A 951 -28.12 -35.67 -11.11
C THR A 951 -27.68 -34.91 -12.34
N LEU A 952 -26.55 -34.18 -12.28
CA LEU A 952 -26.01 -33.47 -13.44
C LEU A 952 -25.55 -34.43 -14.55
N ALA A 953 -25.10 -35.63 -14.20
CA ALA A 953 -24.76 -36.67 -15.18
C ALA A 953 -25.99 -37.15 -15.99
N ASP A 954 -27.14 -37.32 -15.32
CA ASP A 954 -28.41 -37.74 -15.95
C ASP A 954 -29.03 -36.63 -16.81
N ILE A 955 -28.80 -35.37 -16.44
CA ILE A 955 -29.44 -34.22 -17.08
C ILE A 955 -28.96 -33.99 -18.52
N ARG A 956 -27.78 -34.50 -18.90
CA ARG A 956 -27.36 -34.54 -20.32
C ARG A 956 -28.35 -35.27 -21.23
N TYR A 957 -29.15 -36.18 -20.67
CA TYR A 957 -30.17 -36.92 -21.39
C TYR A 957 -31.58 -36.33 -21.23
N THR A 958 -31.85 -35.53 -20.19
CA THR A 958 -33.19 -34.97 -19.90
C THR A 958 -33.40 -33.55 -20.41
N GLY A 959 -32.32 -32.78 -20.62
CA GLY A 959 -32.40 -31.39 -21.09
C GLY A 959 -32.97 -30.39 -20.07
N THR A 960 -33.08 -30.76 -18.79
CA THR A 960 -33.59 -29.85 -17.74
C THR A 960 -32.59 -28.73 -17.44
N ALA A 961 -33.11 -27.53 -17.17
CA ALA A 961 -32.27 -26.34 -16.93
C ALA A 961 -31.56 -26.33 -15.57
N PHE A 962 -32.06 -27.09 -14.58
CA PHE A 962 -31.55 -27.09 -13.21
C PHE A 962 -31.33 -28.51 -12.69
N SER A 963 -30.36 -28.67 -11.79
CA SER A 963 -30.16 -29.91 -11.04
C SER A 963 -31.36 -30.24 -10.14
N ILE A 964 -31.42 -31.45 -9.59
CA ILE A 964 -32.27 -31.71 -8.42
C ILE A 964 -31.78 -30.82 -7.25
N GLY A 965 -32.71 -30.45 -6.38
CA GLY A 965 -32.41 -29.62 -5.21
C GLY A 965 -31.96 -30.46 -4.02
N TYR A 966 -30.77 -30.17 -3.50
CA TYR A 966 -30.22 -30.78 -2.27
C TYR A 966 -29.87 -29.69 -1.25
N PRO A 967 -29.92 -29.96 0.06
CA PRO A 967 -29.54 -28.97 1.05
C PRO A 967 -28.03 -28.70 1.04
N ILE A 968 -27.65 -27.42 1.11
CA ILE A 968 -26.23 -27.04 1.32
C ILE A 968 -25.80 -27.39 2.74
N THR A 969 -26.74 -27.34 3.70
CA THR A 969 -26.50 -27.68 5.11
C THR A 969 -26.55 -29.19 5.31
N PRO A 970 -25.45 -29.83 5.78
CA PRO A 970 -25.43 -31.26 6.04
C PRO A 970 -26.42 -31.64 7.13
N VAL A 971 -27.34 -32.55 6.84
CA VAL A 971 -28.40 -32.97 7.77
C VAL A 971 -27.81 -33.59 9.05
N ALA A 972 -26.69 -34.31 8.94
CA ALA A 972 -25.99 -34.92 10.07
C ALA A 972 -25.46 -33.89 11.10
N GLU A 973 -25.20 -32.65 10.69
CA GLU A 973 -24.68 -31.61 11.58
C GLU A 973 -25.77 -30.94 12.44
N LEU A 974 -27.05 -31.24 12.18
CA LEU A 974 -28.19 -30.68 12.91
C LEU A 974 -28.37 -31.28 14.30
N ASP A 975 -27.69 -32.38 14.60
CA ASP A 975 -27.82 -33.10 15.85
C ASP A 975 -27.37 -32.27 17.06
N GLY A 976 -28.17 -32.34 18.13
CA GLY A 976 -27.92 -31.62 19.39
C GLY A 976 -28.34 -30.13 19.39
N LEU A 977 -28.72 -29.55 18.26
CA LEU A 977 -29.08 -28.13 18.16
C LEU A 977 -30.50 -27.82 18.65
N ARG A 978 -31.42 -28.79 18.56
CA ARG A 978 -32.86 -28.62 18.83
C ARG A 978 -33.21 -28.09 20.22
N ALA A 979 -34.24 -27.27 20.30
CA ALA A 979 -34.70 -26.69 21.56
C ALA A 979 -35.26 -27.76 22.53
N LYS A 980 -35.13 -27.52 23.84
CA LYS A 980 -35.81 -28.36 24.86
C LYS A 980 -37.31 -28.06 24.99
N ARG A 981 -37.77 -26.93 24.45
CA ARG A 981 -39.16 -26.44 24.46
C ARG A 981 -39.43 -25.64 23.19
N ASN A 982 -40.70 -25.50 22.81
CA ASN A 982 -41.09 -24.62 21.70
C ASN A 982 -41.19 -23.19 22.23
N TYR A 983 -40.51 -22.25 21.57
CA TYR A 983 -40.56 -20.84 21.91
C TYR A 983 -41.67 -20.14 21.10
N LYS A 984 -42.33 -19.15 21.71
CA LYS A 984 -43.29 -18.27 21.03
C LYS A 984 -42.53 -17.06 20.52
N VAL A 985 -42.25 -17.05 19.23
CA VAL A 985 -41.30 -16.09 18.65
C VAL A 985 -42.01 -15.05 17.80
N VAL A 986 -41.59 -13.79 17.93
CA VAL A 986 -41.85 -12.74 16.93
C VAL A 986 -40.53 -12.41 16.26
N LEU A 987 -40.50 -12.46 14.93
CA LEU A 987 -39.33 -12.10 14.13
C LEU A 987 -39.47 -10.66 13.61
N ILE A 988 -38.46 -9.83 13.81
CA ILE A 988 -38.41 -8.47 13.25
C ILE A 988 -37.46 -8.43 12.06
N THR A 989 -37.95 -7.95 10.91
CA THR A 989 -37.20 -7.88 9.65
C THR A 989 -37.23 -6.48 9.00
N ASP A 990 -36.32 -6.24 8.08
CA ASP A 990 -36.30 -5.07 7.19
C ASP A 990 -35.81 -5.44 5.79
N ALA A 991 -35.76 -4.45 4.90
CA ALA A 991 -35.34 -4.64 3.52
C ALA A 991 -33.82 -4.91 3.35
N LEU A 992 -33.03 -4.78 4.41
CA LEU A 992 -31.60 -5.07 4.44
C LEU A 992 -31.29 -6.46 5.02
N CYS A 993 -32.31 -7.20 5.49
CA CYS A 993 -32.20 -8.64 5.68
C CYS A 993 -31.94 -9.30 4.32
N TYR A 994 -30.73 -9.80 4.10
CA TYR A 994 -30.33 -10.40 2.81
C TYR A 994 -29.70 -11.80 2.98
N SER A 995 -29.85 -12.67 1.98
CA SER A 995 -29.15 -13.95 1.85
C SER A 995 -29.39 -14.94 3.00
N ALA A 996 -28.40 -15.32 3.81
CA ALA A 996 -28.62 -16.21 4.95
C ALA A 996 -29.72 -15.69 5.91
N SER A 997 -29.93 -14.36 5.97
CA SER A 997 -31.04 -13.77 6.71
C SER A 997 -32.40 -14.02 6.06
N ASP A 998 -32.48 -13.97 4.72
CA ASP A 998 -33.68 -14.39 3.99
C ASP A 998 -33.94 -15.89 4.18
N ILE A 999 -32.89 -16.72 4.13
CA ILE A 999 -32.99 -18.16 4.39
C ILE A 999 -33.53 -18.41 5.81
N PHE A 1000 -33.02 -17.68 6.81
CA PHE A 1000 -33.56 -17.74 8.16
C PHE A 1000 -35.04 -17.34 8.22
N ALA A 1001 -35.41 -16.18 7.65
CA ALA A 1001 -36.78 -15.69 7.66
C ALA A 1001 -37.75 -16.60 6.89
N ALA A 1002 -37.28 -17.21 5.79
CA ALA A 1002 -38.01 -18.18 4.99
C ALA A 1002 -38.29 -19.45 5.81
N GLY A 1003 -37.25 -20.04 6.42
CA GLY A 1003 -37.43 -21.20 7.29
C GLY A 1003 -38.33 -20.90 8.48
N PHE A 1004 -38.24 -19.70 9.07
CA PHE A 1004 -39.12 -19.26 10.15
C PHE A 1004 -40.60 -19.22 9.74
N ARG A 1005 -40.89 -18.69 8.54
CA ARG A 1005 -42.23 -18.64 7.97
C ARG A 1005 -42.75 -20.02 7.57
N ASP A 1006 -41.93 -20.76 6.85
CA ASP A 1006 -42.30 -22.01 6.20
C ASP A 1006 -42.58 -23.12 7.20
N GLU A 1007 -41.97 -23.02 8.38
CA GLU A 1007 -42.18 -23.90 9.53
C GLU A 1007 -43.20 -23.35 10.54
N ASN A 1008 -43.83 -22.21 10.24
CA ASN A 1008 -44.83 -21.55 11.07
C ASN A 1008 -44.37 -21.31 12.53
N LEU A 1009 -43.15 -20.77 12.71
CA LEU A 1009 -42.55 -20.58 14.04
C LEU A 1009 -43.15 -19.40 14.82
N GLY A 1010 -43.82 -18.48 14.13
CA GLY A 1010 -44.43 -17.31 14.75
C GLY A 1010 -44.77 -16.21 13.74
N LYS A 1011 -44.95 -14.99 14.25
CA LYS A 1011 -45.31 -13.82 13.43
C LYS A 1011 -44.07 -13.04 13.01
N ILE A 1012 -44.08 -12.54 11.78
CA ILE A 1012 -43.02 -11.68 11.23
C ILE A 1012 -43.54 -10.24 11.20
N ILE A 1013 -42.84 -9.34 11.88
CA ILE A 1013 -43.08 -7.90 11.84
C ILE A 1013 -41.97 -7.27 11.02
N GLY A 1014 -42.32 -6.55 9.95
CA GLY A 1014 -41.35 -5.84 9.14
C GLY A 1014 -41.42 -4.34 9.36
N VAL A 1015 -40.28 -3.66 9.34
CA VAL A 1015 -40.27 -2.17 9.22
C VAL A 1015 -40.35 -1.72 7.74
N HIS A 1016 -40.07 -2.67 6.84
CA HIS A 1016 -40.29 -2.58 5.39
C HIS A 1016 -41.29 -3.64 4.94
N LYS A 1017 -41.85 -3.47 3.73
CA LYS A 1017 -42.86 -4.40 3.18
C LYS A 1017 -42.29 -5.74 2.71
N ASN A 1018 -40.98 -5.86 2.61
CA ASN A 1018 -40.31 -7.10 2.24
C ASN A 1018 -38.89 -7.14 2.83
N THR A 1019 -38.30 -8.32 2.88
CA THR A 1019 -36.86 -8.51 3.06
C THR A 1019 -36.11 -8.24 1.75
N GLY A 1020 -34.78 -8.31 1.79
CA GLY A 1020 -33.90 -8.05 0.65
C GLY A 1020 -34.03 -9.08 -0.49
N ALA A 1021 -34.60 -10.25 -0.22
CA ALA A 1021 -34.91 -11.31 -1.19
C ALA A 1021 -33.70 -11.93 -1.88
N GLY A 1022 -32.61 -12.16 -1.11
CA GLY A 1022 -31.42 -12.88 -1.56
C GLY A 1022 -31.56 -14.38 -1.36
N GLY A 1023 -31.73 -15.11 -2.45
CA GLY A 1023 -32.06 -16.53 -2.44
C GLY A 1023 -31.03 -17.42 -3.12
N ALA A 1024 -29.73 -17.22 -2.84
CA ALA A 1024 -28.66 -18.05 -3.39
C ALA A 1024 -27.44 -18.15 -2.46
N ASN A 1025 -26.54 -19.08 -2.78
CA ASN A 1025 -25.17 -19.05 -2.29
C ASN A 1025 -24.23 -18.48 -3.37
N VAL A 1026 -23.12 -17.88 -2.93
CA VAL A 1026 -22.23 -17.10 -3.79
C VAL A 1026 -20.88 -17.77 -3.92
N TRP A 1027 -20.33 -17.83 -5.14
CA TRP A 1027 -18.91 -18.09 -5.38
C TRP A 1027 -18.28 -16.89 -6.11
N THR A 1028 -16.96 -16.77 -6.03
CA THR A 1028 -16.19 -15.77 -6.80
C THR A 1028 -15.63 -16.37 -8.08
N HIS A 1029 -15.29 -15.52 -9.05
CA HIS A 1029 -14.56 -15.93 -10.26
C HIS A 1029 -13.21 -16.54 -9.87
N SER A 1030 -12.51 -15.95 -8.89
CA SER A 1030 -11.27 -16.53 -8.34
C SER A 1030 -11.46 -17.95 -7.81
N LEU A 1031 -12.57 -18.23 -7.11
CA LEU A 1031 -12.89 -19.57 -6.61
C LEU A 1031 -13.25 -20.51 -7.77
N LEU A 1032 -14.05 -20.05 -8.74
CA LEU A 1032 -14.39 -20.83 -9.94
C LEU A 1032 -13.15 -21.21 -10.74
N TYR A 1033 -12.21 -20.28 -10.93
CA TYR A 1033 -10.91 -20.53 -11.54
C TYR A 1033 -10.13 -21.59 -10.76
N HIS A 1034 -10.12 -21.50 -9.43
CA HIS A 1034 -9.45 -22.48 -8.58
C HIS A 1034 -10.09 -23.88 -8.63
N LEU A 1035 -11.42 -23.98 -8.63
CA LEU A 1035 -12.16 -25.24 -8.69
C LEU A 1035 -12.01 -25.97 -10.05
N THR A 1036 -11.55 -25.26 -11.06
CA THR A 1036 -11.47 -25.79 -12.44
C THR A 1036 -10.05 -25.89 -12.99
N ARG A 1037 -9.03 -25.52 -12.19
CA ARG A 1037 -7.64 -25.59 -12.64
C ARG A 1037 -7.10 -27.02 -12.55
N ASP A 1038 -6.27 -27.39 -13.51
CA ASP A 1038 -5.53 -28.65 -13.55
C ASP A 1038 -4.27 -28.62 -12.67
N GLU A 1039 -3.50 -29.71 -12.68
CA GLU A 1039 -2.24 -29.84 -11.94
C GLU A 1039 -1.16 -28.84 -12.39
N THR A 1040 -1.28 -28.30 -13.62
CA THR A 1040 -0.38 -27.27 -14.16
C THR A 1040 -0.80 -25.85 -13.77
N GLY A 1041 -1.93 -25.71 -13.06
CA GLY A 1041 -2.47 -24.44 -12.60
C GLY A 1041 -3.29 -23.69 -13.65
N ARG A 1042 -3.71 -24.34 -14.75
CA ARG A 1042 -4.51 -23.75 -15.84
C ARG A 1042 -5.96 -24.22 -15.78
N SER A 1043 -6.91 -23.34 -16.05
CA SER A 1043 -8.34 -23.67 -16.19
C SER A 1043 -8.77 -23.55 -17.65
N ASP A 1044 -9.55 -24.53 -18.13
CA ASP A 1044 -10.16 -24.50 -19.47
C ASP A 1044 -11.32 -23.50 -19.57
N PHE A 1045 -11.86 -23.04 -18.43
CA PHE A 1045 -13.04 -22.18 -18.38
C PHE A 1045 -12.70 -20.71 -18.17
N PHE A 1046 -11.70 -20.42 -17.34
CA PHE A 1046 -11.43 -19.07 -16.86
C PHE A 1046 -9.94 -18.72 -16.91
N ARG A 1047 -9.67 -17.42 -17.02
CA ARG A 1047 -8.34 -16.79 -16.90
C ARG A 1047 -8.35 -15.83 -15.71
N PRO A 1048 -7.25 -15.67 -14.96
CA PRO A 1048 -7.19 -14.73 -13.85
C PRO A 1048 -7.53 -13.29 -14.27
N LEU A 1049 -8.14 -12.53 -13.35
CA LEU A 1049 -8.38 -11.10 -13.50
C LEU A 1049 -7.24 -10.30 -12.87
N GLY A 1050 -6.85 -9.18 -13.48
CA GLY A 1050 -5.75 -8.33 -13.04
C GLY A 1050 -6.13 -7.36 -11.91
N TYR A 1051 -5.12 -6.80 -11.24
CA TYR A 1051 -5.24 -5.68 -10.28
C TYR A 1051 -6.22 -5.91 -9.12
N GLY A 1052 -6.46 -7.19 -8.77
CA GLY A 1052 -7.36 -7.58 -7.68
C GLY A 1052 -8.85 -7.45 -7.99
N ALA A 1053 -9.24 -7.21 -9.26
CA ALA A 1053 -10.62 -7.31 -9.70
C ALA A 1053 -11.14 -8.75 -9.55
N ASP A 1054 -12.43 -8.89 -9.26
CA ASP A 1054 -13.09 -10.20 -9.13
C ASP A 1054 -14.58 -10.08 -9.51
N ILE A 1055 -15.26 -11.20 -9.66
CA ILE A 1055 -16.70 -11.26 -9.97
C ILE A 1055 -17.35 -12.22 -8.99
N ARG A 1056 -18.35 -11.75 -8.25
CA ARG A 1056 -19.20 -12.62 -7.43
C ARG A 1056 -20.38 -13.10 -8.27
N VAL A 1057 -20.81 -14.35 -8.07
CA VAL A 1057 -21.94 -14.94 -8.79
C VAL A 1057 -22.79 -15.82 -7.88
N ALA A 1058 -24.11 -15.68 -7.98
CA ALA A 1058 -25.08 -16.62 -7.44
C ALA A 1058 -24.98 -17.95 -8.20
N VAL A 1059 -24.45 -18.99 -7.54
CA VAL A 1059 -24.12 -20.25 -8.22
C VAL A 1059 -25.16 -21.34 -7.99
N ARG A 1060 -25.83 -21.35 -6.83
CA ARG A 1060 -27.00 -22.20 -6.60
C ARG A 1060 -28.16 -21.38 -6.07
N ARG A 1061 -29.33 -21.56 -6.67
CA ARG A 1061 -30.56 -20.93 -6.22
C ARG A 1061 -31.18 -21.73 -5.08
N THR A 1062 -31.67 -21.03 -4.08
CA THR A 1062 -32.33 -21.60 -2.91
C THR A 1062 -33.83 -21.77 -3.16
N LEU A 1063 -34.32 -22.97 -2.87
CA LEU A 1063 -35.71 -23.35 -2.88
C LEU A 1063 -36.21 -23.51 -1.44
N ARG A 1064 -37.33 -22.86 -1.16
CA ARG A 1064 -38.03 -22.93 0.11
C ARG A 1064 -38.58 -24.33 0.38
N ASN A 1065 -38.83 -24.58 1.65
CA ASN A 1065 -39.36 -25.86 2.16
C ASN A 1065 -40.68 -25.62 2.93
N GLY A 1066 -41.14 -26.61 3.70
CA GLY A 1066 -42.36 -26.50 4.50
C GLY A 1066 -43.60 -26.13 3.66
N LEU A 1067 -44.31 -25.10 4.11
CA LEU A 1067 -45.53 -24.60 3.46
C LEU A 1067 -45.32 -24.05 2.04
N ASN A 1068 -44.09 -23.65 1.69
CA ASN A 1068 -43.76 -23.04 0.39
C ASN A 1068 -42.76 -23.90 -0.40
N ARG A 1069 -42.82 -25.23 -0.23
CA ARG A 1069 -41.89 -26.18 -0.85
C ARG A 1069 -41.77 -25.96 -2.37
N GLY A 1070 -40.53 -25.82 -2.87
CA GLY A 1070 -40.24 -25.60 -4.29
C GLY A 1070 -40.32 -24.13 -4.73
N VAL A 1071 -40.84 -23.28 -3.85
CA VAL A 1071 -40.71 -21.82 -3.76
C VAL A 1071 -39.33 -21.20 -4.06
N PRO A 1072 -38.98 -20.56 -5.19
CA PRO A 1072 -37.70 -19.82 -5.23
C PRO A 1072 -37.68 -18.70 -4.20
N LEU A 1073 -36.55 -18.48 -3.53
CA LEU A 1073 -36.42 -17.39 -2.54
C LEU A 1073 -36.01 -16.04 -3.18
N GLU A 1074 -35.19 -16.10 -4.22
CA GLU A 1074 -34.69 -14.92 -4.94
C GLU A 1074 -35.86 -14.11 -5.54
N ASP A 1075 -35.77 -12.77 -5.49
CA ASP A 1075 -36.81 -11.78 -5.87
C ASP A 1075 -38.08 -11.77 -5.00
N LEU A 1076 -38.52 -12.92 -4.49
CA LEU A 1076 -39.75 -13.00 -3.68
C LEU A 1076 -39.54 -12.53 -2.24
N GLY A 1077 -38.44 -12.94 -1.60
CA GLY A 1077 -38.15 -12.61 -0.21
C GLY A 1077 -39.28 -13.04 0.75
N ILE A 1078 -39.38 -12.35 1.89
CA ILE A 1078 -40.32 -12.63 2.96
C ILE A 1078 -41.13 -11.38 3.33
N VAL A 1079 -42.37 -11.32 2.84
CA VAL A 1079 -43.35 -10.27 3.13
C VAL A 1079 -43.85 -10.40 4.58
N PRO A 1080 -43.65 -9.47 5.51
CA PRO A 1080 -44.05 -9.63 6.91
C PRO A 1080 -45.57 -9.76 7.10
N ASP A 1081 -46.01 -10.34 8.22
CA ASP A 1081 -47.42 -10.41 8.61
C ASP A 1081 -48.00 -9.02 8.93
N LYS A 1082 -47.16 -8.12 9.46
CA LYS A 1082 -47.51 -6.74 9.80
C LYS A 1082 -46.34 -5.82 9.49
N VAL A 1083 -46.63 -4.66 8.91
CA VAL A 1083 -45.64 -3.60 8.71
C VAL A 1083 -45.77 -2.56 9.82
N CYS A 1084 -44.68 -2.35 10.57
CA CYS A 1084 -44.57 -1.32 11.61
C CYS A 1084 -43.52 -0.29 11.18
N ARG A 1085 -43.95 0.87 10.67
CA ARG A 1085 -43.05 1.93 10.23
C ARG A 1085 -42.39 2.61 11.45
N LEU A 1086 -41.10 2.89 11.35
CA LEU A 1086 -40.32 3.49 12.44
C LEU A 1086 -40.74 4.94 12.67
N THR A 1087 -41.01 5.28 13.92
CA THR A 1087 -41.32 6.65 14.33
C THR A 1087 -40.04 7.46 14.57
N ARG A 1088 -40.20 8.78 14.77
CA ARG A 1088 -39.08 9.62 15.22
C ARG A 1088 -38.48 9.14 16.54
N ASP A 1089 -39.32 8.67 17.46
CA ASP A 1089 -38.90 8.20 18.77
C ASP A 1089 -38.19 6.84 18.70
N ASP A 1090 -38.52 6.00 17.71
CA ASP A 1090 -37.77 4.77 17.47
C ASP A 1090 -36.30 5.03 17.15
N LEU A 1091 -36.02 6.03 16.31
CA LEU A 1091 -34.64 6.36 15.92
C LEU A 1091 -33.85 7.03 17.06
N LEU A 1092 -34.50 7.85 17.90
CA LEU A 1092 -33.84 8.62 18.95
C LEU A 1092 -33.79 7.90 20.31
N PHE A 1093 -34.75 7.03 20.61
CA PHE A 1093 -34.97 6.44 21.94
C PHE A 1093 -35.01 4.91 21.93
N LYS A 1094 -34.10 4.29 21.17
CA LYS A 1094 -33.83 2.84 21.18
C LYS A 1094 -35.03 1.96 20.78
N ASN A 1095 -35.73 2.31 19.68
CA ASN A 1095 -36.88 1.56 19.16
C ASN A 1095 -38.06 1.48 20.15
N ARG A 1096 -38.34 2.59 20.85
CA ARG A 1096 -39.37 2.64 21.90
C ARG A 1096 -40.75 2.22 21.41
N ASP A 1097 -41.18 2.70 20.25
CA ASP A 1097 -42.54 2.51 19.75
C ASP A 1097 -42.66 1.16 19.01
N LEU A 1098 -41.60 0.71 18.34
CA LEU A 1098 -41.56 -0.60 17.70
C LEU A 1098 -41.59 -1.76 18.71
N LEU A 1099 -40.97 -1.59 19.88
CA LEU A 1099 -40.88 -2.63 20.91
C LEU A 1099 -42.08 -2.65 21.88
N ALA A 1100 -42.87 -1.58 21.91
CA ALA A 1100 -44.13 -1.51 22.65
C ALA A 1100 -45.23 -2.29 21.92
#